data_AF-Q9VF91-F1
#
_entry.id   AF-Q9VF91-F1
#
_cell.length_a   1.000
_cell.length_b   1.000
_cell.length_c   1.000
_cell.angle_alpha   90.00
_cell.angle_beta   90.00
_cell.angle_gamma   90.00
#
_symmetry.space_group_name_H-M   'P 1'
#
loop_
_entity.id
_entity.type
_entity.pdbx_description
1 polymer ?
#
loop_
_entity_poly.entity_id
_entity_poly.type
_entity_poly.pdbx_seq_one_letter_code
_entity_poly.pdbx_strand_id
1 'polypeptide(L)'
;MRFVRRGTVPKIAACCCVVVLLVTWYVLNVERDLDKSLKIEIIERSIRSAVNRGECRHPHLPLDNPDIMKFYKPVERINCGEGMDWVMCEKSICFVRPEIASSHEDVICSYTDIIRKSDYKVRFGQSLRMKEPYVLQASDFVKVVCRSSSGESWFGMAHGIRDTVPRPPASNFSPNLAVLPPEAVAQAQQQMQDGATAPIYNVLMFGFDSLSRNAFIRKLPRTYEYLTQQLGATVLKGYNIVGDGTPQALVPLLTGFTELELPETRKRLSGAGSVDSYPMIWKDFARLGYMTSFNEDLPNVGTFTYRMTGFEAQPVDHYLRTYYVQAEHMAAESKPNCIGHQPDHITMLEYTKNFMLKYRDAPRFAFSFHGGLSHDSINLVGAADDDVHDWLVALKERSLLDDTILIMMADHGNRFAEVRATLQGKQEERLPFFSFVFPESFKKRFPQEYKNFLANEHHLTTPFDIHATLKHVIQLQTAVDQFGEINDPKTETSPPGIRISELARGRAMSLLDPIPSNRSCADAYIEPHWCACLNWLPLQLNDSRYTGIILKAAQSIVNAINLATVEQRQYCAPLEIHRVNWALRLQPHKELLQFRTNSDRDGFLADMTGQTLVRDEMYQLQVVTMPGEGLFEASVAYSLHTFSATTKLTDISRVNKYGNQARCIYDRDPELRKYCYCRD
;
A
#
# COMPACT_ATOMS: atom_id res chain seq x y z
N MET A 1 66.11 -39.10 2.98
CA MET A 1 65.62 -37.75 3.38
C MET A 1 65.53 -36.71 2.24
N ARG A 2 66.36 -36.75 1.18
CA ARG A 2 66.27 -35.76 0.08
C ARG A 2 65.08 -35.93 -0.88
N PHE A 3 64.50 -37.13 -1.02
CA PHE A 3 63.39 -37.36 -1.95
C PHE A 3 62.01 -36.92 -1.40
N VAL A 4 61.79 -36.95 -0.09
CA VAL A 4 60.49 -36.57 0.51
C VAL A 4 60.27 -35.05 0.52
N ARG A 5 61.34 -34.24 0.45
CA ARG A 5 61.22 -32.77 0.40
C ARG A 5 60.78 -32.21 -0.96
N ARG A 6 60.93 -32.96 -2.07
CA ARG A 6 60.59 -32.41 -3.41
C ARG A 6 59.10 -32.49 -3.77
N GLY A 7 58.33 -33.36 -3.12
CA GLY A 7 56.91 -33.56 -3.46
C GLY A 7 55.91 -32.71 -2.66
N THR A 8 56.25 -32.34 -1.42
CA THR A 8 55.33 -31.63 -0.51
C THR A 8 55.35 -30.11 -0.70
N VAL A 9 56.52 -29.52 -0.92
CA VAL A 9 56.68 -28.07 -1.12
C VAL A 9 55.85 -27.53 -2.30
N PRO A 10 55.88 -28.11 -3.51
CA PRO A 10 55.08 -27.59 -4.61
C PRO A 10 53.56 -27.75 -4.39
N LYS A 11 53.12 -28.80 -3.67
CA LYS A 11 51.69 -28.98 -3.33
C LYS A 11 51.21 -27.94 -2.33
N ILE A 12 52.01 -27.63 -1.30
CA ILE A 12 51.69 -26.59 -0.34
C ILE A 12 51.66 -25.22 -1.03
N ALA A 13 52.63 -24.93 -1.91
CA ALA A 13 52.66 -23.69 -2.68
C ALA A 13 51.42 -23.54 -3.59
N ALA A 14 51.02 -24.60 -4.31
CA ALA A 14 49.82 -24.58 -5.14
C ALA A 14 48.54 -24.36 -4.30
N CYS A 15 48.43 -25.02 -3.15
CA CYS A 15 47.29 -24.84 -2.24
C CYS A 15 47.24 -23.41 -1.69
N CYS A 16 48.37 -22.84 -1.30
CA CYS A 16 48.47 -21.44 -0.89
C CYS A 16 48.09 -20.48 -2.03
N CYS A 17 48.51 -20.73 -3.27
CA CYS A 17 48.11 -19.93 -4.43
C CYS A 17 46.60 -20.00 -4.68
N VAL A 18 45.97 -21.17 -4.56
CA VAL A 18 44.51 -21.32 -4.72
C VAL A 18 43.78 -20.59 -3.59
N VAL A 19 44.23 -20.71 -2.35
CA VAL A 19 43.64 -19.97 -1.21
C VAL A 19 43.80 -18.47 -1.40
N VAL A 20 44.97 -17.99 -1.83
CA VAL A 20 45.19 -16.58 -2.13
C VAL A 20 44.29 -16.14 -3.27
N LEU A 21 44.13 -16.91 -4.35
CA LEU A 21 43.22 -16.57 -5.45
C LEU A 21 41.76 -16.53 -4.99
N LEU A 22 41.32 -17.47 -4.16
CA LEU A 22 39.96 -17.47 -3.59
C LEU A 22 39.75 -16.32 -2.64
N VAL A 23 40.72 -16.00 -1.78
CA VAL A 23 40.66 -14.83 -0.88
C VAL A 23 40.72 -13.54 -1.66
N THR A 24 41.53 -13.44 -2.72
CA THR A 24 41.63 -12.23 -3.54
C THR A 24 40.35 -12.07 -4.36
N TRP A 25 39.82 -13.15 -4.92
CA TRP A 25 38.52 -13.15 -5.60
C TRP A 25 37.40 -12.81 -4.63
N TYR A 26 37.41 -13.33 -3.41
CA TYR A 26 36.47 -12.95 -2.37
C TYR A 26 36.63 -11.48 -1.99
N VAL A 27 37.84 -10.98 -1.70
CA VAL A 27 38.07 -9.58 -1.32
C VAL A 27 37.75 -8.61 -2.45
N LEU A 28 38.00 -8.99 -3.71
CA LEU A 28 37.66 -8.19 -4.89
C LEU A 28 36.17 -8.21 -5.23
N ASN A 29 35.44 -9.29 -4.88
CA ASN A 29 34.00 -9.43 -5.14
C ASN A 29 33.12 -9.27 -3.90
N VAL A 30 33.70 -9.11 -2.71
CA VAL A 30 32.97 -8.62 -1.53
C VAL A 30 32.62 -7.19 -1.87
N GLU A 31 31.41 -7.04 -2.37
CA GLU A 31 30.74 -5.77 -2.57
C GLU A 31 30.94 -4.95 -1.30
N ARG A 32 31.75 -3.89 -1.39
CA ARG A 32 31.90 -2.95 -0.28
C ARG A 32 30.55 -2.28 -0.12
N ASP A 33 29.76 -2.76 0.83
CA ASP A 33 28.52 -2.12 1.22
C ASP A 33 28.82 -0.66 1.54
N LEU A 34 28.29 0.25 0.72
CA LEU A 34 28.53 1.67 0.86
C LEU A 34 28.03 2.13 2.24
N ASP A 35 28.76 3.06 2.85
CA ASP A 35 28.33 3.68 4.10
C ASP A 35 26.94 4.30 3.95
N LYS A 36 26.11 4.24 5.01
CA LYS A 36 24.73 4.75 4.99
C LYS A 36 24.67 6.22 4.56
N SER A 37 25.58 7.06 5.05
CA SER A 37 25.60 8.49 4.70
C SER A 37 25.92 8.70 3.22
N LEU A 38 26.80 7.87 2.63
CA LEU A 38 27.09 7.93 1.20
C LEU A 38 25.91 7.44 0.35
N LYS A 39 25.18 6.41 0.78
CA LYS A 39 23.95 5.98 0.10
C LYS A 39 22.89 7.09 0.11
N ILE A 40 22.67 7.74 1.25
CA ILE A 40 21.77 8.90 1.38
C ILE A 40 22.22 10.02 0.45
N GLU A 41 23.51 10.35 0.36
CA GLU A 41 24.00 11.40 -0.55
C GLU A 41 23.70 11.09 -2.03
N ILE A 42 23.88 9.84 -2.46
CA ILE A 42 23.59 9.39 -3.83
C ILE A 42 22.09 9.52 -4.13
N ILE A 43 21.24 9.05 -3.21
CA ILE A 43 19.78 9.15 -3.29
C ILE A 43 19.36 10.62 -3.38
N GLU A 44 19.85 11.48 -2.50
CA GLU A 44 19.48 12.89 -2.52
C GLU A 44 19.94 13.63 -3.76
N ARG A 45 21.07 13.24 -4.35
CA ARG A 45 21.51 13.77 -5.63
C ARG A 45 20.51 13.45 -6.74
N SER A 46 19.91 12.25 -6.72
CA SER A 46 18.87 11.85 -7.68
C SER A 46 17.57 12.64 -7.43
N ILE A 47 17.14 12.76 -6.16
CA ILE A 47 15.93 13.49 -5.74
C ILE A 47 16.02 14.96 -6.14
N ARG A 48 17.20 15.60 -6.02
CA ARG A 48 17.41 17.01 -6.37
C ARG A 48 17.42 17.30 -7.87
N SER A 49 17.33 16.30 -8.74
CA SER A 49 17.36 16.50 -10.20
C SER A 49 16.24 17.43 -10.68
N ALA A 50 16.50 18.21 -11.74
CA ALA A 50 15.54 19.20 -12.24
C ALA A 50 14.22 18.56 -12.70
N VAL A 51 14.28 17.34 -13.25
CA VAL A 51 13.10 16.59 -13.70
C VAL A 51 12.17 16.21 -12.55
N ASN A 52 12.70 16.07 -11.34
CA ASN A 52 11.94 15.62 -10.16
C ASN A 52 11.25 16.78 -9.42
N ARG A 53 11.50 18.03 -9.82
CA ARG A 53 10.97 19.27 -9.20
C ARG A 53 9.74 19.84 -9.91
N GLY A 54 9.27 19.19 -10.98
CA GLY A 54 8.03 19.56 -11.64
C GLY A 54 6.82 19.22 -10.78
N GLU A 55 5.72 19.97 -10.96
CA GLU A 55 4.41 19.60 -10.40
C GLU A 55 4.06 18.17 -10.81
N CYS A 56 3.68 17.33 -9.84
CA CYS A 56 3.30 15.96 -10.13
C CYS A 56 2.01 15.90 -10.97
N ARG A 57 2.09 15.26 -12.14
CA ARG A 57 0.93 14.88 -12.95
C ARG A 57 0.82 13.37 -13.01
N HIS A 58 -0.11 12.76 -12.27
CA HIS A 58 -0.28 11.31 -12.28
C HIS A 58 -0.74 10.78 -13.65
N PRO A 59 -0.29 9.58 -14.05
CA PRO A 59 -0.70 8.99 -15.31
C PRO A 59 -2.16 8.55 -15.27
N HIS A 60 -2.86 8.71 -16.39
CA HIS A 60 -4.15 8.06 -16.59
C HIS A 60 -3.94 6.63 -17.11
N LEU A 61 -4.19 5.64 -16.25
CA LEU A 61 -3.99 4.22 -16.54
C LEU A 61 -5.33 3.51 -16.71
N PRO A 62 -5.75 3.15 -17.95
CA PRO A 62 -6.98 2.41 -18.19
C PRO A 62 -7.00 1.07 -17.45
N LEU A 63 -8.15 0.70 -16.89
CA LEU A 63 -8.33 -0.58 -16.23
C LEU A 63 -8.22 -1.76 -17.21
N ASP A 64 -8.61 -1.56 -18.46
CA ASP A 64 -8.77 -2.59 -19.49
C ASP A 64 -7.69 -2.54 -20.59
N ASN A 65 -6.52 -1.93 -20.31
CA ASN A 65 -5.45 -1.85 -21.31
C ASN A 65 -5.05 -3.24 -21.84
N PRO A 66 -5.18 -3.52 -23.16
CA PRO A 66 -4.86 -4.83 -23.73
C PRO A 66 -3.45 -5.34 -23.41
N ASP A 67 -2.48 -4.43 -23.25
CA ASP A 67 -1.09 -4.78 -22.97
C ASP A 67 -0.90 -5.42 -21.60
N ILE A 68 -1.77 -5.11 -20.63
CA ILE A 68 -1.72 -5.67 -19.28
C ILE A 68 -2.81 -6.73 -19.07
N MET A 69 -3.97 -6.61 -19.73
CA MET A 69 -5.11 -7.50 -19.51
C MET A 69 -4.82 -8.96 -19.87
N LYS A 70 -3.89 -9.22 -20.79
CA LYS A 70 -3.43 -10.58 -21.11
C LYS A 70 -2.82 -11.34 -19.92
N PHE A 71 -2.42 -10.65 -18.85
CA PHE A 71 -1.86 -11.24 -17.64
C PHE A 71 -2.90 -11.53 -16.55
N TYR A 72 -4.09 -10.96 -16.67
CA TYR A 72 -5.18 -11.11 -15.71
C TYR A 72 -6.09 -12.27 -16.11
N LYS A 73 -6.36 -13.16 -15.15
CA LYS A 73 -7.25 -14.31 -15.32
C LYS A 73 -8.08 -14.54 -14.05
N PRO A 74 -9.28 -15.11 -14.17
CA PRO A 74 -10.07 -15.54 -13.01
C PRO A 74 -9.32 -16.63 -12.24
N VAL A 75 -9.54 -16.67 -10.93
CA VAL A 75 -9.04 -17.71 -10.02
C VAL A 75 -10.21 -18.09 -9.12
N GLU A 76 -10.40 -19.40 -8.92
CA GLU A 76 -11.43 -19.91 -8.02
C GLU A 76 -11.04 -19.70 -6.55
N ARG A 77 -12.03 -19.78 -5.65
CA ARG A 77 -11.79 -19.70 -4.20
C ARG A 77 -10.81 -20.80 -3.75
N ILE A 78 -10.05 -20.50 -2.70
CA ILE A 78 -9.13 -21.47 -2.09
C ILE A 78 -9.92 -22.66 -1.54
N ASN A 79 -9.56 -23.87 -1.95
CA ASN A 79 -10.21 -25.11 -1.52
C ASN A 79 -9.26 -25.90 -0.60
N CYS A 80 -9.63 -26.01 0.68
CA CYS A 80 -8.86 -26.70 1.71
C CYS A 80 -9.33 -28.14 2.01
N GLY A 81 -9.99 -28.78 1.05
CA GLY A 81 -10.45 -30.17 1.16
C GLY A 81 -11.85 -30.30 1.76
N GLU A 82 -12.30 -31.55 1.85
CA GLU A 82 -13.56 -31.89 2.51
C GLU A 82 -13.35 -31.96 4.02
N GLY A 83 -14.32 -31.47 4.79
CA GLY A 83 -14.24 -31.39 6.24
C GLY A 83 -14.20 -29.96 6.75
N MET A 84 -14.05 -29.82 8.07
CA MET A 84 -13.87 -28.54 8.74
C MET A 84 -13.00 -28.74 9.97
N ASP A 85 -12.30 -27.68 10.38
CA ASP A 85 -11.58 -27.68 11.65
C ASP A 85 -12.56 -27.84 12.81
N TRP A 86 -12.24 -28.70 13.78
CA TRP A 86 -13.21 -29.04 14.83
C TRP A 86 -13.37 -27.98 15.90
N VAL A 87 -12.34 -27.17 16.13
CA VAL A 87 -12.33 -26.15 17.18
C VAL A 87 -12.19 -24.77 16.57
N MET A 88 -12.99 -23.84 17.08
CA MET A 88 -12.88 -22.41 16.78
C MET A 88 -12.78 -21.62 18.08
N CYS A 89 -12.33 -20.37 18.01
CA CYS A 89 -12.37 -19.47 19.16
C CYS A 89 -13.11 -18.18 18.84
N GLU A 90 -13.96 -17.74 19.77
CA GLU A 90 -14.55 -16.42 19.78
C GLU A 90 -13.98 -15.63 20.96
N LYS A 91 -13.37 -14.47 20.67
CA LYS A 91 -12.62 -13.71 21.67
C LYS A 91 -11.59 -14.62 22.36
N SER A 92 -11.69 -14.84 23.68
CA SER A 92 -10.77 -15.69 24.44
C SER A 92 -11.23 -17.14 24.59
N ILE A 93 -12.41 -17.51 24.10
CA ILE A 93 -13.04 -18.80 24.39
C ILE A 93 -12.97 -19.70 23.16
N CYS A 94 -12.30 -20.84 23.29
CA CYS A 94 -12.21 -21.87 22.28
C CYS A 94 -13.15 -23.03 22.59
N PHE A 95 -13.88 -23.48 21.58
CA PHE A 95 -14.88 -24.55 21.68
C PHE A 95 -15.05 -25.31 20.34
N VAL A 96 -15.70 -26.47 20.40
CA VAL A 96 -15.94 -27.45 19.34
C VAL A 96 -17.10 -26.86 18.60
N ARG A 97 -16.91 -26.74 17.30
CA ARG A 97 -17.92 -26.21 16.40
C ARG A 97 -19.24 -26.96 16.58
N PRO A 98 -20.39 -26.27 16.68
CA PRO A 98 -21.69 -26.92 16.83
C PRO A 98 -21.95 -28.02 15.78
N GLU A 99 -21.47 -27.83 14.56
CA GLU A 99 -21.54 -28.79 13.45
C GLU A 99 -20.78 -30.10 13.75
N ILE A 100 -19.66 -30.02 14.47
CA ILE A 100 -18.90 -31.19 14.93
C ILE A 100 -19.55 -31.82 16.16
N ALA A 101 -19.98 -31.01 17.14
CA ALA A 101 -20.65 -31.50 18.33
C ALA A 101 -21.97 -32.24 18.02
N SER A 102 -22.62 -31.91 16.90
CA SER A 102 -23.84 -32.59 16.43
C SER A 102 -23.57 -33.87 15.62
N SER A 103 -22.38 -34.03 15.05
CA SER A 103 -22.01 -35.19 14.23
C SER A 103 -21.13 -36.21 14.97
N HIS A 104 -20.43 -35.79 16.02
CA HIS A 104 -19.50 -36.61 16.78
C HIS A 104 -19.87 -36.63 18.26
N GLU A 105 -20.07 -37.82 18.82
CA GLU A 105 -20.43 -37.98 20.23
C GLU A 105 -19.22 -37.77 21.16
N ASP A 106 -19.47 -37.10 22.28
CA ASP A 106 -18.55 -36.90 23.41
C ASP A 106 -17.11 -36.52 23.03
N VAL A 107 -16.97 -35.46 22.23
CA VAL A 107 -15.66 -34.95 21.81
C VAL A 107 -14.89 -34.37 23.01
N ILE A 108 -13.69 -34.89 23.24
CA ILE A 108 -12.75 -34.41 24.26
C ILE A 108 -11.50 -33.89 23.55
N CYS A 109 -11.09 -32.67 23.89
CA CYS A 109 -9.95 -32.00 23.28
C CYS A 109 -8.81 -31.77 24.28
N SER A 110 -7.59 -31.78 23.77
CA SER A 110 -6.38 -31.40 24.48
C SER A 110 -5.78 -30.15 23.85
N TYR A 111 -5.71 -29.07 24.64
CA TYR A 111 -5.22 -27.76 24.23
C TYR A 111 -3.81 -27.55 24.73
N THR A 112 -2.92 -27.09 23.87
CA THR A 112 -1.52 -26.78 24.21
C THR A 112 -1.19 -25.39 23.70
N ASP A 113 -0.97 -24.43 24.60
CA ASP A 113 -0.59 -23.07 24.22
C ASP A 113 0.66 -23.04 23.34
N ILE A 114 0.62 -22.25 22.27
CA ILE A 114 1.75 -21.97 21.39
C ILE A 114 2.30 -20.60 21.81
N ILE A 115 3.40 -20.57 22.54
CA ILE A 115 3.91 -19.36 23.19
C ILE A 115 5.15 -18.84 22.45
N ARG A 116 5.20 -17.54 22.17
CA ARG A 116 6.36 -16.87 21.56
C ARG A 116 7.61 -17.05 22.44
N LYS A 117 8.70 -17.52 21.86
CA LYS A 117 10.05 -17.49 22.45
C LYS A 117 10.91 -16.38 21.85
N SER A 118 10.79 -16.19 20.53
CA SER A 118 11.35 -15.07 19.76
C SER A 118 10.55 -14.95 18.45
N ASP A 119 10.92 -14.02 17.57
CA ASP A 119 10.33 -13.91 16.22
C ASP A 119 10.54 -15.12 15.31
N TYR A 120 11.36 -16.09 15.72
CA TYR A 120 11.72 -17.25 14.90
C TYR A 120 11.40 -18.58 15.58
N LYS A 121 10.94 -18.56 16.83
CA LYS A 121 10.74 -19.78 17.62
C LYS A 121 9.54 -19.65 18.53
N VAL A 122 8.79 -20.74 18.62
CA VAL A 122 7.74 -20.95 19.62
C VAL A 122 8.17 -21.99 20.64
N ARG A 123 7.48 -22.03 21.77
CA ARG A 123 7.54 -23.11 22.75
C ARG A 123 6.11 -23.54 23.10
N PHE A 124 5.94 -24.77 23.54
CA PHE A 124 4.64 -25.28 23.96
C PHE A 124 4.43 -25.11 25.47
N GLY A 125 3.20 -24.75 25.84
CA GLY A 125 2.72 -24.78 27.22
C GLY A 125 2.40 -26.20 27.69
N GLN A 126 1.75 -26.28 28.86
CA GLN A 126 1.23 -27.55 29.35
C GLN A 126 -0.03 -27.93 28.56
N SER A 127 -0.13 -29.19 28.13
CA SER A 127 -1.34 -29.70 27.50
C SER A 127 -2.44 -29.91 28.55
N LEU A 128 -3.59 -29.29 28.35
CA LEU A 128 -4.77 -29.43 29.22
C LEU A 128 -5.85 -30.18 28.46
N ARG A 129 -6.33 -31.28 29.03
CA ARG A 129 -7.38 -32.12 28.46
C ARG A 129 -8.70 -31.83 29.17
N MET A 130 -9.72 -31.45 28.42
CA MET A 130 -11.02 -31.10 28.98
C MET A 130 -12.15 -31.27 27.98
N LYS A 131 -13.37 -31.34 28.52
CA LYS A 131 -14.60 -31.03 27.80
C LYS A 131 -14.77 -29.52 27.94
N GLU A 132 -14.91 -28.86 26.80
CA GLU A 132 -14.91 -27.41 26.62
C GLU A 132 -15.80 -26.56 27.54
N PRO A 133 -15.60 -25.23 27.56
CA PRO A 133 -14.66 -24.44 26.75
C PRO A 133 -13.24 -24.35 27.32
N TYR A 134 -12.26 -24.12 26.43
CA TYR A 134 -10.91 -23.71 26.82
C TYR A 134 -10.79 -22.19 26.73
N VAL A 135 -10.24 -21.54 27.77
CA VAL A 135 -10.02 -20.09 27.77
C VAL A 135 -8.54 -19.80 27.52
N LEU A 136 -8.27 -19.01 26.49
CA LEU A 136 -6.94 -18.52 26.13
C LEU A 136 -6.39 -17.61 27.23
N GLN A 137 -5.34 -18.07 27.90
CA GLN A 137 -4.68 -17.33 28.98
C GLN A 137 -3.22 -17.04 28.60
N ALA A 138 -2.39 -18.06 28.38
CA ALA A 138 -0.96 -17.85 28.16
C ALA A 138 -0.63 -17.40 26.72
N SER A 139 -1.47 -17.76 25.75
CA SER A 139 -1.30 -17.40 24.35
C SER A 139 -2.64 -17.14 23.67
N ASP A 140 -2.59 -16.40 22.58
CA ASP A 140 -3.69 -16.25 21.63
C ASP A 140 -3.90 -17.52 20.77
N PHE A 141 -2.97 -18.46 20.83
CA PHE A 141 -2.86 -19.58 19.90
C PHE A 141 -2.69 -20.89 20.64
N VAL A 142 -3.42 -21.91 20.20
CA VAL A 142 -3.36 -23.27 20.77
C VAL A 142 -3.24 -24.31 19.69
N LYS A 143 -2.42 -25.33 19.97
CA LYS A 143 -2.42 -26.61 19.27
C LYS A 143 -3.49 -27.50 19.91
N VAL A 144 -4.34 -28.12 19.11
CA VAL A 144 -5.49 -28.87 19.61
C VAL A 144 -5.53 -30.28 19.03
N VAL A 145 -5.76 -31.27 19.89
CA VAL A 145 -6.02 -32.66 19.51
C VAL A 145 -7.36 -33.06 20.10
N CYS A 146 -8.34 -33.40 19.27
CA CYS A 146 -9.66 -33.85 19.70
C CYS A 146 -9.88 -35.32 19.36
N ARG A 147 -10.64 -36.02 20.20
CA ARG A 147 -11.10 -37.39 19.96
C ARG A 147 -12.56 -37.53 20.36
N SER A 148 -13.36 -38.16 19.50
CA SER A 148 -14.74 -38.54 19.79
C SER A 148 -14.80 -39.90 20.48
N SER A 149 -15.95 -40.23 21.07
CA SER A 149 -16.23 -41.58 21.58
C SER A 149 -16.32 -42.63 20.47
N SER A 150 -16.66 -42.23 19.24
CA SER A 150 -16.68 -43.08 18.04
C SER A 150 -15.28 -43.54 17.58
N GLY A 151 -14.21 -42.93 18.11
CA GLY A 151 -12.82 -43.24 17.77
C GLY A 151 -12.21 -42.34 16.70
N GLU A 152 -12.99 -41.39 16.16
CA GLU A 152 -12.49 -40.38 15.23
C GLU A 152 -11.64 -39.35 15.97
N SER A 153 -10.67 -38.76 15.25
CA SER A 153 -9.77 -37.77 15.83
C SER A 153 -9.46 -36.66 14.85
N TRP A 154 -9.31 -35.46 15.39
CA TRP A 154 -8.87 -34.30 14.64
C TRP A 154 -7.66 -33.67 15.31
N PHE A 155 -6.76 -33.15 14.48
CA PHE A 155 -5.59 -32.41 14.89
C PHE A 155 -5.56 -31.07 14.15
N GLY A 156 -5.39 -29.98 14.90
CA GLY A 156 -5.31 -28.66 14.30
C GLY A 156 -4.76 -27.59 15.23
N MET A 157 -4.95 -26.34 14.81
CA MET A 157 -4.63 -25.15 15.60
C MET A 157 -5.86 -24.25 15.66
N ALA A 158 -6.03 -23.56 16.79
CA ALA A 158 -7.07 -22.55 16.96
C ALA A 158 -6.46 -21.23 17.43
N HIS A 159 -7.13 -20.13 17.13
CA HIS A 159 -6.66 -18.77 17.40
C HIS A 159 -7.80 -17.89 17.93
N GLY A 160 -7.47 -17.05 18.90
CA GLY A 160 -8.36 -16.06 19.51
C GLY A 160 -7.54 -14.98 20.20
N ILE A 161 -8.10 -14.29 21.20
CA ILE A 161 -7.46 -13.18 21.90
C ILE A 161 -7.44 -13.48 23.39
N ARG A 162 -6.26 -13.72 23.99
CA ARG A 162 -6.11 -14.12 25.38
C ARG A 162 -6.56 -13.06 26.38
N ASP A 163 -6.99 -13.49 27.56
CA ASP A 163 -7.52 -12.60 28.60
C ASP A 163 -6.46 -11.87 29.43
N THR A 164 -5.23 -12.39 29.50
CA THR A 164 -4.23 -11.94 30.49
C THR A 164 -3.40 -10.75 30.04
N VAL A 165 -3.72 -10.12 28.90
CA VAL A 165 -3.02 -8.91 28.47
C VAL A 165 -3.46 -7.74 29.37
N PRO A 166 -2.54 -7.11 30.13
CA PRO A 166 -2.89 -5.99 30.99
C PRO A 166 -3.45 -4.84 30.15
N ARG A 167 -4.62 -4.34 30.54
CA ARG A 167 -5.19 -3.16 29.91
C ARG A 167 -4.53 -1.92 30.51
N PRO A 168 -4.08 -0.95 29.69
CA PRO A 168 -3.67 0.35 30.19
C PRO A 168 -4.81 0.94 31.04
N PRO A 169 -4.51 1.63 32.15
CA PRO A 169 -5.54 2.38 32.84
C PRO A 169 -6.20 3.30 31.81
N ALA A 170 -7.53 3.33 31.78
CA ALA A 170 -8.29 4.17 30.86
C ALA A 170 -7.78 5.61 31.03
N SER A 171 -6.91 6.03 30.13
CA SER A 171 -6.57 7.44 29.93
C SER A 171 -7.90 8.17 29.73
N ASN A 172 -8.03 9.38 30.28
CA ASN A 172 -9.27 10.18 30.41
C ASN A 172 -10.11 10.33 29.12
N PHE A 173 -10.67 9.25 28.62
CA PHE A 173 -11.33 9.14 27.34
C PHE A 173 -12.62 8.35 27.55
N SER A 174 -13.73 8.95 27.13
CA SER A 174 -15.00 8.25 27.15
C SER A 174 -15.06 7.27 25.99
N PRO A 175 -15.43 6.00 26.22
CA PRO A 175 -15.91 5.16 25.15
C PRO A 175 -17.09 5.84 24.45
N ASN A 176 -17.20 5.69 23.13
CA ASN A 176 -18.31 6.24 22.39
C ASN A 176 -19.62 5.57 22.84
N LEU A 177 -20.41 6.27 23.67
CA LEU A 177 -21.65 5.77 24.28
C LEU A 177 -22.64 5.18 23.27
N ALA A 178 -22.60 5.62 22.01
CA ALA A 178 -23.48 5.11 20.96
C ALA A 178 -23.25 3.62 20.63
N VAL A 179 -22.13 3.04 21.06
CA VAL A 179 -21.66 1.71 20.64
C VAL A 179 -21.72 0.69 21.79
N LEU A 180 -21.91 1.15 23.03
CA LEU A 180 -21.97 0.28 24.19
C LEU A 180 -23.33 -0.42 24.31
N PRO A 181 -23.39 -1.69 24.74
CA PRO A 181 -24.65 -2.32 25.11
C PRO A 181 -25.36 -1.51 26.22
N PRO A 182 -26.70 -1.54 26.32
CA PRO A 182 -27.47 -0.65 27.20
C PRO A 182 -26.99 -0.61 28.66
N GLU A 183 -26.55 -1.76 29.18
CA GLU A 183 -26.00 -1.90 30.54
C GLU A 183 -24.67 -1.12 30.73
N ALA A 184 -23.81 -1.14 29.72
CA ALA A 184 -22.54 -0.42 29.72
C ALA A 184 -22.75 1.08 29.46
N VAL A 185 -23.78 1.47 28.71
CA VAL A 185 -24.19 2.89 28.55
C VAL A 185 -24.55 3.50 29.90
N ALA A 186 -25.36 2.81 30.71
CA ALA A 186 -25.77 3.30 32.03
C ALA A 186 -24.56 3.52 32.97
N GLN A 187 -23.60 2.59 32.97
CA GLN A 187 -22.36 2.72 33.75
C GLN A 187 -21.47 3.86 33.25
N ALA A 188 -21.28 3.97 31.93
CA ALA A 188 -20.47 5.03 31.33
C ALA A 188 -21.09 6.42 31.53
N GLN A 189 -22.42 6.55 31.45
CA GLN A 189 -23.13 7.81 31.74
C GLN A 189 -22.97 8.27 33.19
N GLN A 190 -22.98 7.35 34.16
CA GLN A 190 -22.72 7.68 35.57
C GLN A 190 -21.29 8.19 35.79
N GLN A 191 -20.30 7.63 35.09
CA GLN A 191 -18.90 8.08 35.16
C GLN A 191 -18.66 9.40 34.41
N MET A 192 -19.43 9.68 33.36
CA MET A 192 -19.30 10.90 32.54
C MET A 192 -19.82 12.18 33.20
N GLN A 193 -20.62 12.08 34.28
CA GLN A 193 -21.11 13.28 34.98
C GLN A 193 -19.97 14.14 35.56
N ASP A 194 -18.76 13.59 35.72
CA ASP A 194 -17.61 14.30 36.31
C ASP A 194 -16.54 14.78 35.30
N GLY A 195 -16.76 14.69 33.98
CA GLY A 195 -15.81 15.28 33.02
C GLY A 195 -16.14 15.03 31.55
N ALA A 196 -16.31 16.12 30.79
CA ALA A 196 -16.54 16.10 29.35
C ALA A 196 -15.32 15.50 28.62
N THR A 197 -15.33 14.19 28.41
CA THR A 197 -14.24 13.46 27.75
C THR A 197 -14.60 13.19 26.29
N ALA A 198 -13.66 13.50 25.41
CA ALA A 198 -13.82 13.38 23.96
C ALA A 198 -13.77 11.91 23.49
N PRO A 199 -14.61 11.49 22.52
CA PRO A 199 -14.56 10.14 21.97
C PRO A 199 -13.25 9.90 21.22
N ILE A 200 -12.68 8.70 21.39
CA ILE A 200 -11.51 8.22 20.62
C ILE A 200 -11.96 7.44 19.37
N TYR A 201 -11.18 7.53 18.30
CA TYR A 201 -11.27 6.76 17.07
C TYR A 201 -10.19 5.68 17.02
N ASN A 202 -10.61 4.45 16.77
CA ASN A 202 -9.71 3.33 16.52
C ASN A 202 -9.07 3.46 15.13
N VAL A 203 -8.00 2.73 14.91
CA VAL A 203 -7.38 2.59 13.58
C VAL A 203 -7.26 1.10 13.25
N LEU A 204 -7.86 0.70 12.13
CA LEU A 204 -7.70 -0.63 11.56
C LEU A 204 -7.08 -0.49 10.18
N MET A 205 -5.83 -0.92 10.03
CA MET A 205 -5.14 -0.99 8.75
C MET A 205 -5.13 -2.45 8.31
N PHE A 206 -5.67 -2.73 7.13
CA PHE A 206 -5.59 -4.04 6.49
C PHE A 206 -5.01 -3.88 5.09
N GLY A 207 -3.98 -4.65 4.74
CA GLY A 207 -3.35 -4.53 3.43
C GLY A 207 -2.83 -5.80 2.81
N PHE A 208 -2.42 -5.67 1.55
CA PHE A 208 -1.95 -6.76 0.70
C PHE A 208 -0.56 -6.47 0.11
N ASP A 209 0.34 -7.46 0.12
CA ASP A 209 1.57 -7.49 -0.69
C ASP A 209 1.36 -8.37 -1.92
N SER A 210 1.26 -7.85 -3.15
CA SER A 210 1.35 -6.45 -3.55
C SER A 210 0.35 -6.13 -4.66
N LEU A 211 -0.41 -5.04 -4.52
CA LEU A 211 -1.47 -4.63 -5.45
C LEU A 211 -1.39 -3.15 -5.83
N SER A 212 -1.32 -2.90 -7.14
CA SER A 212 -1.62 -1.56 -7.69
C SER A 212 -3.08 -1.21 -7.42
N ARG A 213 -3.44 0.07 -7.43
CA ARG A 213 -4.85 0.49 -7.36
C ARG A 213 -5.69 -0.22 -8.41
N ASN A 214 -5.19 -0.30 -9.64
CA ASN A 214 -5.90 -0.94 -10.74
C ASN A 214 -5.94 -2.48 -10.60
N ALA A 215 -4.87 -3.11 -10.10
CA ALA A 215 -4.87 -4.54 -9.81
C ALA A 215 -5.88 -4.90 -8.72
N PHE A 216 -5.98 -4.08 -7.67
CA PHE A 216 -7.00 -4.22 -6.63
C PHE A 216 -8.41 -4.16 -7.24
N ILE A 217 -8.69 -3.15 -8.08
CA ILE A 217 -10.01 -3.02 -8.75
C ILE A 217 -10.30 -4.23 -9.66
N ARG A 218 -9.30 -4.75 -10.39
CA ARG A 218 -9.48 -5.90 -11.28
C ARG A 218 -9.69 -7.22 -10.54
N LYS A 219 -9.04 -7.40 -9.39
CA LYS A 219 -8.95 -8.69 -8.70
C LYS A 219 -9.83 -8.81 -7.47
N LEU A 220 -10.20 -7.68 -6.87
CA LEU A 220 -11.10 -7.60 -5.73
C LEU A 220 -12.30 -6.67 -6.05
N PRO A 221 -13.03 -6.87 -7.17
CA PRO A 221 -14.07 -5.95 -7.61
C PRO A 221 -15.23 -5.83 -6.60
N ARG A 222 -15.66 -6.91 -5.96
CA ARG A 222 -16.75 -6.86 -4.97
C ARG A 222 -16.33 -6.14 -3.71
N THR A 223 -15.12 -6.42 -3.24
CA THR A 223 -14.50 -5.70 -2.12
C THR A 223 -14.38 -4.22 -2.42
N TYR A 224 -13.89 -3.85 -3.61
CA TYR A 224 -13.75 -2.45 -4.02
C TYR A 224 -15.11 -1.73 -4.10
N GLU A 225 -16.12 -2.38 -4.68
CA GLU A 225 -17.47 -1.86 -4.75
C GLU A 225 -18.04 -1.63 -3.35
N TYR A 226 -17.92 -2.60 -2.45
CA TYR A 226 -18.41 -2.46 -1.07
C TYR A 226 -17.68 -1.34 -0.31
N LEU A 227 -16.35 -1.27 -0.41
CA LEU A 227 -15.56 -0.20 0.20
C LEU A 227 -16.04 1.17 -0.25
N THR A 228 -16.16 1.39 -1.55
CA THR A 228 -16.44 2.72 -2.12
C THR A 228 -17.91 3.10 -2.01
N GLN A 229 -18.83 2.18 -2.26
CA GLN A 229 -20.27 2.48 -2.32
C GLN A 229 -20.99 2.29 -0.99
N GLN A 230 -20.61 1.30 -0.17
CA GLN A 230 -21.31 0.98 1.09
C GLN A 230 -20.61 1.58 2.31
N LEU A 231 -19.27 1.56 2.33
CA LEU A 231 -18.49 2.15 3.42
C LEU A 231 -18.08 3.60 3.16
N GLY A 232 -18.24 4.09 1.94
CA GLY A 232 -17.89 5.46 1.56
C GLY A 232 -16.38 5.72 1.60
N ALA A 233 -15.58 4.72 1.22
CA ALA A 233 -14.13 4.82 1.19
C ALA A 233 -13.64 5.87 0.17
N THR A 234 -12.75 6.76 0.61
CA THR A 234 -11.99 7.66 -0.26
C THR A 234 -10.70 6.98 -0.67
N VAL A 235 -10.54 6.72 -1.97
CA VAL A 235 -9.35 6.08 -2.55
C VAL A 235 -8.31 7.15 -2.88
N LEU A 236 -7.10 7.06 -2.33
CA LEU A 236 -6.01 8.00 -2.60
C LEU A 236 -5.44 7.74 -4.01
N LYS A 237 -5.98 8.47 -4.99
CA LYS A 237 -5.62 8.29 -6.41
C LYS A 237 -4.22 8.82 -6.73
N GLY A 238 -3.68 9.69 -5.87
CA GLY A 238 -2.32 10.24 -6.01
C GLY A 238 -1.24 9.58 -5.14
N TYR A 239 -1.56 8.52 -4.39
CA TYR A 239 -0.61 7.82 -3.52
C TYR A 239 0.50 7.14 -4.33
N ASN A 240 1.76 7.37 -3.95
CA ASN A 240 2.96 6.89 -4.64
C ASN A 240 3.95 6.25 -3.64
N ILE A 241 4.61 5.17 -4.06
CA ILE A 241 5.68 4.54 -3.25
C ILE A 241 6.93 5.42 -3.16
N VAL A 242 7.81 5.13 -2.20
CA VAL A 242 9.08 5.86 -2.01
C VAL A 242 10.31 4.98 -2.23
N GLY A 243 10.14 3.67 -2.41
CA GLY A 243 11.24 2.74 -2.59
C GLY A 243 10.76 1.34 -2.97
N ASP A 244 11.70 0.41 -3.11
CA ASP A 244 11.43 -0.93 -3.63
C ASP A 244 10.99 -1.92 -2.54
N GLY A 245 9.78 -2.46 -2.67
CA GLY A 245 9.35 -3.55 -1.80
C GLY A 245 8.71 -3.13 -0.48
N THR A 246 8.23 -4.13 0.25
CA THR A 246 7.50 -3.99 1.51
C THR A 246 8.24 -3.20 2.59
N PRO A 247 9.55 -3.42 2.88
CA PRO A 247 10.20 -2.65 3.93
C PRO A 247 10.27 -1.15 3.58
N GLN A 248 10.54 -0.82 2.32
CA GLN A 248 10.60 0.54 1.84
C GLN A 248 9.22 1.23 1.76
N ALA A 249 8.12 0.48 1.83
CA ALA A 249 6.76 1.01 1.96
C ALA A 249 6.33 1.10 3.44
N LEU A 250 6.51 0.02 4.21
CA LEU A 250 5.99 -0.10 5.56
C LEU A 250 6.86 0.58 6.62
N VAL A 251 8.19 0.59 6.48
CA VAL A 251 9.07 1.30 7.44
C VAL A 251 8.76 2.80 7.48
N PRO A 252 8.68 3.54 6.35
CA PRO A 252 8.32 4.96 6.41
C PRO A 252 6.86 5.19 6.84
N LEU A 253 5.94 4.30 6.52
CA LEU A 253 4.56 4.36 7.02
C LEU A 253 4.50 4.22 8.55
N LEU A 254 5.23 3.24 9.09
CA LEU A 254 5.16 2.87 10.50
C LEU A 254 6.10 3.68 11.38
N THR A 255 7.15 4.29 10.85
CA THR A 255 8.14 5.03 11.64
C THR A 255 8.29 6.49 11.26
N GLY A 256 7.87 6.90 10.06
CA GLY A 256 8.17 8.23 9.50
C GLY A 256 9.58 8.34 8.89
N PHE A 257 10.37 7.27 8.93
CA PHE A 257 11.77 7.22 8.50
C PHE A 257 12.03 6.17 7.42
N THR A 258 13.09 6.39 6.64
CA THR A 258 13.67 5.34 5.79
C THR A 258 14.57 4.42 6.63
N GLU A 259 14.85 3.22 6.13
CA GLU A 259 15.76 2.30 6.81
C GLU A 259 17.21 2.82 6.92
N LEU A 260 17.63 3.68 5.99
CA LEU A 260 18.95 4.29 6.03
C LEU A 260 19.07 5.33 7.15
N GLU A 261 17.96 5.94 7.57
CA GLU A 261 17.92 6.90 8.69
C GLU A 261 17.80 6.21 10.05
N LEU A 262 17.30 4.98 10.08
CA LEU A 262 17.11 4.20 11.29
C LEU A 262 18.38 3.46 11.73
N PRO A 263 18.46 3.02 13.01
CA PRO A 263 19.53 2.15 13.49
C PRO A 263 19.71 0.90 12.61
N GLU A 264 20.94 0.38 12.54
CA GLU A 264 21.23 -0.80 11.73
C GLU A 264 20.60 -2.07 12.33
N THR A 265 19.77 -2.76 11.54
CA THR A 265 19.08 -4.00 11.93
C THR A 265 19.19 -5.10 10.87
N ARG A 266 19.93 -4.91 9.78
CA ARG A 266 20.13 -5.94 8.74
C ARG A 266 20.98 -7.07 9.32
N LYS A 267 20.47 -8.31 9.28
CA LYS A 267 21.14 -9.52 9.86
C LYS A 267 22.56 -9.73 9.36
N ARG A 268 22.83 -9.33 8.11
CA ARG A 268 24.13 -9.53 7.46
C ARG A 268 25.23 -8.59 7.95
N LEU A 269 24.88 -7.53 8.67
CA LEU A 269 25.84 -6.54 9.16
C LEU A 269 26.24 -6.83 10.60
N SER A 270 27.55 -6.90 10.83
CA SER A 270 28.10 -7.10 12.16
C SER A 270 27.76 -5.93 13.08
N GLY A 271 27.27 -6.22 14.27
CA GLY A 271 26.87 -5.20 15.25
C GLY A 271 25.48 -4.59 15.01
N ALA A 272 24.69 -5.13 14.07
CA ALA A 272 23.29 -4.77 13.92
C ALA A 272 22.51 -5.03 15.22
N GLY A 273 21.69 -4.07 15.63
CA GLY A 273 20.78 -4.20 16.77
C GLY A 273 19.44 -4.79 16.35
N SER A 274 18.48 -4.78 17.28
CA SER A 274 17.11 -5.24 17.03
C SER A 274 16.20 -4.16 16.45
N VAL A 275 15.13 -4.58 15.75
CA VAL A 275 14.05 -3.71 15.24
C VAL A 275 13.27 -3.04 16.40
N ASP A 276 13.43 -3.53 17.63
CA ASP A 276 12.93 -2.88 18.86
C ASP A 276 13.32 -1.41 18.96
N SER A 277 14.45 -1.02 18.35
CA SER A 277 14.94 0.35 18.31
C SER A 277 14.12 1.30 17.43
N TYR A 278 13.24 0.78 16.55
CA TYR A 278 12.46 1.61 15.64
C TYR A 278 11.34 2.36 16.37
N PRO A 279 11.08 3.64 16.04
CA PRO A 279 10.02 4.45 16.65
C PRO A 279 8.67 4.16 15.98
N MET A 280 8.19 2.92 16.13
CA MET A 280 6.97 2.46 15.48
C MET A 280 5.72 3.22 15.98
N ILE A 281 4.81 3.59 15.08
CA ILE A 281 3.61 4.38 15.34
C ILE A 281 2.67 3.73 16.35
N TRP A 282 2.60 2.39 16.40
CA TRP A 282 1.82 1.68 17.41
C TRP A 282 2.34 1.91 18.83
N LYS A 283 3.62 2.26 19.02
CA LYS A 283 4.15 2.68 20.34
C LYS A 283 3.54 4.00 20.78
N ASP A 284 3.16 4.88 19.85
CA ASP A 284 2.51 6.14 20.15
C ASP A 284 1.04 5.92 20.54
N PHE A 285 0.34 5.06 19.79
CA PHE A 285 -1.00 4.60 20.16
C PHE A 285 -1.02 3.86 21.50
N ALA A 286 -0.05 2.97 21.76
CA ALA A 286 0.05 2.25 23.03
C ALA A 286 0.22 3.21 24.23
N ARG A 287 1.01 4.29 24.08
CA ARG A 287 1.15 5.32 25.13
C ARG A 287 -0.16 6.05 25.44
N LEU A 288 -1.09 6.09 24.50
CA LEU A 288 -2.44 6.64 24.68
C LEU A 288 -3.43 5.66 25.30
N GLY A 289 -3.01 4.43 25.58
CA GLY A 289 -3.86 3.38 26.15
C GLY A 289 -4.55 2.51 25.10
N TYR A 290 -4.14 2.57 23.83
CA TYR A 290 -4.68 1.68 22.80
C TYR A 290 -4.16 0.26 23.01
N MET A 291 -5.04 -0.70 22.81
CA MET A 291 -4.62 -2.08 22.55
C MET A 291 -4.09 -2.17 21.13
N THR A 292 -2.96 -2.86 20.96
CA THR A 292 -2.20 -2.90 19.72
C THR A 292 -2.10 -4.30 19.13
N SER A 293 -2.25 -4.41 17.81
CA SER A 293 -2.09 -5.67 17.08
C SER A 293 -1.29 -5.47 15.79
N PHE A 294 -0.38 -6.40 15.51
CA PHE A 294 0.46 -6.41 14.32
C PHE A 294 0.47 -7.83 13.73
N ASN A 295 0.01 -7.97 12.48
CA ASN A 295 -0.26 -9.28 11.89
C ASN A 295 0.35 -9.36 10.48
N GLU A 296 1.25 -10.32 10.29
CA GLU A 296 1.79 -10.73 8.98
C GLU A 296 1.68 -12.26 8.89
N ASP A 297 1.41 -12.78 7.70
CA ASP A 297 1.11 -14.19 7.44
C ASP A 297 2.26 -15.01 6.84
N LEU A 298 3.29 -14.36 6.30
CA LEU A 298 4.46 -15.02 5.71
C LEU A 298 5.68 -14.98 6.66
N PRO A 299 5.88 -15.99 7.53
CA PRO A 299 6.93 -15.93 8.55
C PRO A 299 8.35 -16.01 7.98
N ASN A 300 8.50 -16.61 6.79
CA ASN A 300 9.75 -16.80 6.06
C ASN A 300 10.22 -15.54 5.31
N VAL A 301 9.31 -14.66 4.89
CA VAL A 301 9.61 -13.43 4.14
C VAL A 301 9.03 -12.14 4.78
N GLY A 302 8.63 -12.18 6.05
CA GLY A 302 8.03 -11.04 6.74
C GLY A 302 8.91 -9.79 6.80
N THR A 303 8.26 -8.61 6.80
CA THR A 303 8.88 -7.28 6.60
C THR A 303 10.10 -7.04 7.48
N PHE A 304 9.97 -7.32 8.78
CA PHE A 304 10.99 -7.03 9.79
C PHE A 304 11.87 -8.23 10.14
N THR A 305 11.62 -9.39 9.54
CA THR A 305 12.20 -10.68 9.98
C THR A 305 12.90 -11.45 8.86
N TYR A 306 12.73 -11.05 7.60
CA TYR A 306 13.47 -11.64 6.49
C TYR A 306 14.93 -11.17 6.49
N ARG A 307 15.19 -9.92 6.06
CA ARG A 307 16.53 -9.32 6.01
C ARG A 307 16.93 -8.53 7.27
N MET A 308 15.95 -8.11 8.07
CA MET A 308 16.15 -7.46 9.37
C MET A 308 16.14 -8.49 10.51
N THR A 309 16.73 -8.17 11.66
CA THR A 309 16.89 -9.08 12.81
C THR A 309 15.59 -9.51 13.47
N GLY A 310 14.45 -8.85 13.19
CA GLY A 310 13.20 -9.05 13.90
C GLY A 310 13.18 -8.29 15.22
N PHE A 311 12.14 -8.55 16.00
CA PHE A 311 11.95 -8.03 17.34
C PHE A 311 12.44 -9.03 18.39
N GLU A 312 13.12 -8.53 19.43
CA GLU A 312 13.47 -9.30 20.62
C GLU A 312 12.27 -9.37 21.56
N ALA A 313 11.76 -8.21 21.99
CA ALA A 313 10.49 -8.09 22.70
C ALA A 313 9.29 -8.25 21.75
N GLN A 314 8.12 -8.62 22.28
CA GLN A 314 6.90 -8.61 21.47
C GLN A 314 6.54 -7.15 21.14
N PRO A 315 6.36 -6.76 19.86
CA PRO A 315 6.28 -5.34 19.48
C PRO A 315 4.95 -4.65 19.81
N VAL A 316 3.90 -5.45 20.08
CA VAL A 316 2.50 -5.06 20.30
C VAL A 316 1.87 -6.02 21.31
N ASP A 317 0.64 -5.78 21.72
CA ASP A 317 -0.08 -6.63 22.68
C ASP A 317 -0.45 -8.01 22.10
N HIS A 318 -0.84 -8.02 20.81
CA HIS A 318 -1.30 -9.20 20.06
C HIS A 318 -0.55 -9.37 18.74
N TYR A 319 0.14 -10.51 18.57
CA TYR A 319 1.12 -10.69 17.49
C TYR A 319 0.94 -12.02 16.74
N LEU A 320 0.20 -11.97 15.62
CA LEU A 320 -0.21 -13.15 14.84
C LEU A 320 0.95 -13.96 14.26
N ARG A 321 2.12 -13.35 14.07
CA ARG A 321 3.32 -14.06 13.58
C ARG A 321 3.60 -15.36 14.35
N THR A 322 3.34 -15.37 15.66
CA THR A 322 3.56 -16.55 16.51
C THR A 322 2.77 -17.77 16.02
N TYR A 323 1.54 -17.55 15.53
CA TYR A 323 0.73 -18.59 14.91
C TYR A 323 1.37 -19.11 13.63
N TYR A 324 1.74 -18.21 12.71
CA TYR A 324 2.27 -18.61 11.40
C TYR A 324 3.63 -19.30 11.47
N VAL A 325 4.50 -18.92 12.41
CA VAL A 325 5.75 -19.65 12.67
C VAL A 325 5.49 -21.11 13.04
N GLN A 326 4.41 -21.40 13.78
CA GLN A 326 4.03 -22.78 14.09
C GLN A 326 3.25 -23.45 12.94
N ALA A 327 2.43 -22.69 12.22
CA ALA A 327 1.61 -23.19 11.14
C ALA A 327 2.44 -23.68 9.94
N GLU A 328 3.65 -23.15 9.72
CA GLU A 328 4.57 -23.62 8.68
C GLU A 328 4.84 -25.14 8.78
N HIS A 329 4.84 -25.69 10.00
CA HIS A 329 5.00 -27.14 10.22
C HIS A 329 3.75 -27.96 9.85
N MET A 330 2.56 -27.34 9.84
CA MET A 330 1.30 -27.97 9.43
C MET A 330 0.99 -27.76 7.94
N ALA A 331 1.50 -26.67 7.36
CA ALA A 331 1.30 -26.32 5.96
C ALA A 331 1.82 -27.42 5.01
N ALA A 332 2.88 -28.15 5.40
CA ALA A 332 3.43 -29.24 4.62
C ALA A 332 2.46 -30.42 4.39
N GLU A 333 1.50 -30.63 5.29
CA GLU A 333 0.46 -31.66 5.19
C GLU A 333 -0.89 -31.09 4.70
N SER A 334 -0.97 -29.78 4.53
CA SER A 334 -2.17 -29.06 4.09
C SER A 334 -2.16 -28.83 2.58
N LYS A 335 -3.33 -28.49 2.01
CA LYS A 335 -3.39 -28.00 0.62
C LYS A 335 -2.71 -26.62 0.50
N PRO A 336 -2.27 -26.20 -0.70
CA PRO A 336 -1.67 -24.87 -0.89
C PRO A 336 -2.57 -23.74 -0.39
N ASN A 337 -1.99 -22.76 0.32
CA ASN A 337 -2.67 -21.62 0.96
C ASN A 337 -3.72 -22.02 2.02
N CYS A 338 -3.53 -23.19 2.65
CA CYS A 338 -4.40 -23.69 3.72
C CYS A 338 -3.56 -24.07 4.94
N ILE A 339 -4.19 -23.96 6.12
CA ILE A 339 -3.69 -24.52 7.38
C ILE A 339 -4.79 -25.44 7.91
N GLY A 340 -4.59 -26.75 7.76
CA GLY A 340 -5.68 -27.70 7.98
C GLY A 340 -6.79 -27.52 6.93
N HIS A 341 -8.03 -27.40 7.39
CA HIS A 341 -9.20 -27.22 6.52
C HIS A 341 -9.59 -25.75 6.31
N GLN A 342 -8.77 -24.80 6.76
CA GLN A 342 -9.05 -23.37 6.64
C GLN A 342 -8.05 -22.66 5.71
N PRO A 343 -8.52 -21.80 4.79
CA PRO A 343 -7.64 -20.90 4.04
C PRO A 343 -6.84 -19.97 4.98
N ASP A 344 -5.57 -19.77 4.70
CA ASP A 344 -4.69 -18.97 5.55
C ASP A 344 -5.14 -17.50 5.67
N HIS A 345 -5.62 -16.87 4.59
CA HIS A 345 -6.14 -15.50 4.63
C HIS A 345 -7.34 -15.34 5.56
N ILE A 346 -8.21 -16.36 5.66
CA ILE A 346 -9.35 -16.37 6.58
C ILE A 346 -8.88 -16.35 8.04
N THR A 347 -7.82 -17.08 8.38
CA THR A 347 -7.22 -17.05 9.72
C THR A 347 -6.87 -15.63 10.16
N MET A 348 -6.25 -14.86 9.26
CA MET A 348 -5.87 -13.48 9.53
C MET A 348 -7.06 -12.52 9.63
N LEU A 349 -8.04 -12.66 8.74
CA LEU A 349 -9.29 -11.88 8.77
C LEU A 349 -10.03 -12.12 10.09
N GLU A 350 -10.22 -13.38 10.47
CA GLU A 350 -10.91 -13.78 11.70
C GLU A 350 -10.16 -13.35 12.96
N TYR A 351 -8.83 -13.51 13.00
CA TYR A 351 -8.01 -13.04 14.12
C TYR A 351 -8.15 -11.51 14.31
N THR A 352 -8.08 -10.75 13.21
CA THR A 352 -8.24 -9.29 13.23
C THR A 352 -9.65 -8.89 13.71
N LYS A 353 -10.70 -9.59 13.27
CA LYS A 353 -12.08 -9.38 13.74
C LYS A 353 -12.22 -9.69 15.23
N ASN A 354 -11.65 -10.80 15.69
CA ASN A 354 -11.67 -11.22 17.09
C ASN A 354 -10.97 -10.20 18.01
N PHE A 355 -9.84 -9.63 17.57
CA PHE A 355 -9.17 -8.51 18.25
C PHE A 355 -10.10 -7.31 18.40
N MET A 356 -10.75 -6.89 17.31
CA MET A 356 -11.69 -5.77 17.32
C MET A 356 -12.91 -6.03 18.21
N LEU A 357 -13.41 -7.27 18.27
CA LEU A 357 -14.52 -7.67 19.14
C LEU A 357 -14.14 -7.74 20.61
N LYS A 358 -12.94 -8.24 20.92
CA LYS A 358 -12.47 -8.44 22.30
C LYS A 358 -12.35 -7.12 23.05
N TYR A 359 -11.84 -6.11 22.36
CA TYR A 359 -11.51 -4.81 22.94
C TYR A 359 -12.49 -3.72 22.53
N ARG A 360 -13.77 -4.05 22.27
CA ARG A 360 -14.80 -3.06 21.93
C ARG A 360 -14.91 -1.90 22.93
N ASP A 361 -14.57 -2.17 24.19
CA ASP A 361 -14.59 -1.25 25.32
C ASP A 361 -13.27 -0.49 25.55
N ALA A 362 -12.26 -0.68 24.70
CA ALA A 362 -10.96 -0.01 24.76
C ALA A 362 -10.56 0.53 23.39
N PRO A 363 -9.71 1.57 23.29
CA PRO A 363 -9.22 2.04 22.00
C PRO A 363 -8.28 1.02 21.34
N ARG A 364 -8.31 0.92 20.01
CA ARG A 364 -7.67 -0.18 19.24
C ARG A 364 -6.85 0.35 18.07
N PHE A 365 -5.62 -0.14 17.94
CA PHE A 365 -4.78 0.03 16.77
C PHE A 365 -4.40 -1.34 16.23
N ALA A 366 -4.84 -1.68 15.02
CA ALA A 366 -4.50 -2.93 14.36
C ALA A 366 -3.84 -2.66 13.02
N PHE A 367 -2.68 -3.28 12.78
CA PHE A 367 -2.03 -3.31 11.47
C PHE A 367 -1.91 -4.76 11.00
N SER A 368 -2.67 -5.10 9.97
CA SER A 368 -2.74 -6.45 9.40
C SER A 368 -2.33 -6.39 7.94
N PHE A 369 -1.29 -7.13 7.56
CA PHE A 369 -0.72 -7.10 6.23
C PHE A 369 -0.51 -8.52 5.68
N HIS A 370 -1.30 -8.88 4.66
CA HIS A 370 -1.39 -10.22 4.08
C HIS A 370 -0.56 -10.31 2.80
N GLY A 371 0.36 -11.27 2.72
CA GLY A 371 1.20 -11.51 1.54
C GLY A 371 0.88 -12.79 0.77
N GLY A 372 0.31 -13.82 1.43
CA GLY A 372 0.24 -15.18 0.89
C GLY A 372 -0.43 -15.32 -0.48
N LEU A 373 -1.47 -14.53 -0.75
CA LEU A 373 -2.23 -14.65 -2.00
C LEU A 373 -1.81 -13.68 -3.12
N SER A 374 -1.00 -12.68 -2.84
CA SER A 374 -0.64 -11.64 -3.83
C SER A 374 0.85 -11.51 -4.11
N HIS A 375 1.72 -12.02 -3.23
CA HIS A 375 3.17 -11.82 -3.35
C HIS A 375 3.71 -12.46 -4.65
N ASP A 376 3.41 -13.73 -4.88
CA ASP A 376 3.95 -14.48 -6.04
C ASP A 376 3.00 -14.52 -7.25
N SER A 377 1.79 -13.95 -7.13
CA SER A 377 0.76 -14.03 -8.17
C SER A 377 -0.19 -12.86 -8.15
N ILE A 378 -0.20 -12.10 -9.25
CA ILE A 378 -1.19 -11.04 -9.49
C ILE A 378 -2.63 -11.56 -9.57
N ASN A 379 -2.82 -12.88 -9.72
CA ASN A 379 -4.13 -13.47 -9.96
C ASN A 379 -4.70 -14.17 -8.73
N LEU A 380 -3.86 -14.74 -7.88
CA LEU A 380 -4.28 -15.62 -6.78
C LEU A 380 -5.12 -14.86 -5.73
N VAL A 381 -4.81 -13.60 -5.47
CA VAL A 381 -5.58 -12.73 -4.55
C VAL A 381 -7.07 -12.63 -4.90
N GLY A 382 -7.44 -12.85 -6.16
CA GLY A 382 -8.85 -12.86 -6.54
C GLY A 382 -9.65 -14.00 -5.90
N ALA A 383 -8.98 -15.03 -5.39
CA ALA A 383 -9.61 -16.10 -4.60
C ALA A 383 -10.19 -15.61 -3.27
N ALA A 384 -9.76 -14.44 -2.78
CA ALA A 384 -10.19 -13.86 -1.50
C ALA A 384 -11.22 -12.73 -1.64
N ASP A 385 -11.66 -12.34 -2.85
CA ASP A 385 -12.56 -11.19 -3.02
C ASP A 385 -13.85 -11.33 -2.21
N ASP A 386 -14.48 -12.50 -2.29
CA ASP A 386 -15.70 -12.77 -1.55
C ASP A 386 -15.46 -12.80 -0.03
N ASP A 387 -14.36 -13.39 0.42
CA ASP A 387 -14.08 -13.52 1.86
C ASP A 387 -13.72 -12.17 2.49
N VAL A 388 -12.99 -11.32 1.77
CA VAL A 388 -12.65 -9.96 2.23
C VAL A 388 -13.90 -9.08 2.21
N HIS A 389 -14.74 -9.20 1.17
CA HIS A 389 -16.05 -8.55 1.13
C HIS A 389 -16.91 -8.94 2.34
N ASP A 390 -17.08 -10.24 2.59
CA ASP A 390 -17.93 -10.75 3.67
C ASP A 390 -17.37 -10.37 5.05
N TRP A 391 -16.04 -10.31 5.18
CA TRP A 391 -15.39 -9.79 6.38
C TRP A 391 -15.72 -8.31 6.62
N LEU A 392 -15.64 -7.45 5.59
CA LEU A 392 -16.00 -6.03 5.71
C LEU A 392 -17.49 -5.84 6.09
N VAL A 393 -18.38 -6.65 5.51
CA VAL A 393 -19.81 -6.70 5.88
C VAL A 393 -19.95 -7.04 7.36
N ALA A 394 -19.29 -8.11 7.81
CA ALA A 394 -19.35 -8.53 9.20
C ALA A 394 -18.80 -7.48 10.17
N LEU A 395 -17.75 -6.74 9.81
CA LEU A 395 -17.25 -5.63 10.61
C LEU A 395 -18.29 -4.50 10.73
N LYS A 396 -18.96 -4.16 9.63
CA LYS A 396 -19.98 -3.10 9.61
C LYS A 396 -21.23 -3.49 10.40
N GLU A 397 -21.79 -4.67 10.16
CA GLU A 397 -23.00 -5.16 10.86
C GLU A 397 -22.78 -5.30 12.36
N ARG A 398 -21.54 -5.58 12.77
CA ARG A 398 -21.14 -5.67 14.17
C ARG A 398 -20.73 -4.30 14.75
N SER A 399 -20.98 -3.18 14.07
CA SER A 399 -20.62 -1.84 14.56
C SER A 399 -19.14 -1.67 14.93
N LEU A 400 -18.24 -2.48 14.33
CA LEU A 400 -16.80 -2.38 14.58
C LEU A 400 -16.15 -1.23 13.79
N LEU A 401 -16.87 -0.68 12.80
CA LEU A 401 -16.43 0.44 11.97
C LEU A 401 -17.05 1.78 12.40
N ASP A 402 -17.97 1.80 13.36
CA ASP A 402 -18.73 3.01 13.73
C ASP A 402 -17.88 4.05 14.50
N ASP A 403 -16.75 3.63 15.06
CA ASP A 403 -15.73 4.44 15.75
C ASP A 403 -14.31 4.13 15.25
N THR A 404 -14.16 3.49 14.08
CA THR A 404 -12.86 3.05 13.55
C THR A 404 -12.56 3.70 12.22
N ILE A 405 -11.40 4.35 12.11
CA ILE A 405 -10.80 4.73 10.83
C ILE A 405 -10.25 3.45 10.19
N LEU A 406 -10.91 2.98 9.14
CA LEU A 406 -10.47 1.81 8.38
C LEU A 406 -9.59 2.26 7.22
N ILE A 407 -8.40 1.69 7.12
CA ILE A 407 -7.45 1.91 6.04
C ILE A 407 -7.25 0.59 5.30
N MET A 408 -7.71 0.51 4.06
CA MET A 408 -7.42 -0.62 3.18
C MET A 408 -6.29 -0.22 2.23
N MET A 409 -5.21 -1.00 2.17
CA MET A 409 -3.97 -0.58 1.50
C MET A 409 -3.21 -1.73 0.79
N ALA A 410 -2.22 -1.35 0.00
CA ALA A 410 -1.17 -2.22 -0.52
C ALA A 410 0.18 -1.46 -0.43
N ASP A 411 1.27 -2.19 -0.30
CA ASP A 411 2.61 -1.63 -0.10
C ASP A 411 3.22 -1.10 -1.41
N HIS A 412 3.06 -1.86 -2.50
CA HIS A 412 3.42 -1.52 -3.87
C HIS A 412 2.54 -2.32 -4.84
N GLY A 413 2.67 -2.09 -6.14
CA GLY A 413 2.09 -2.98 -7.15
C GLY A 413 3.00 -4.17 -7.45
N ASN A 414 2.54 -5.09 -8.30
CA ASN A 414 3.24 -6.35 -8.55
C ASN A 414 4.67 -6.14 -9.10
N ARG A 415 5.65 -6.76 -8.44
CA ARG A 415 7.08 -6.70 -8.81
C ARG A 415 7.54 -7.85 -9.69
N PHE A 416 6.80 -8.96 -9.72
CA PHE A 416 7.16 -10.17 -10.45
C PHE A 416 6.52 -10.21 -11.85
N ALA A 417 7.12 -11.01 -12.73
CA ALA A 417 6.57 -11.41 -14.04
C ALA A 417 6.67 -10.38 -15.19
N GLU A 418 6.06 -10.79 -16.30
CA GLU A 418 5.95 -10.09 -17.59
C GLU A 418 5.12 -8.79 -17.52
N VAL A 419 4.31 -8.62 -16.47
CA VAL A 419 3.48 -7.42 -16.21
C VAL A 419 4.37 -6.19 -16.04
N ARG A 420 5.34 -6.25 -15.11
CA ARG A 420 6.29 -5.17 -14.80
C ARG A 420 7.18 -4.79 -16.01
N ALA A 421 7.32 -5.69 -16.99
CA ALA A 421 8.04 -5.37 -18.22
C ALA A 421 7.28 -4.38 -19.12
N THR A 422 5.97 -4.22 -18.92
CA THR A 422 5.16 -3.21 -19.62
C THR A 422 5.28 -1.83 -18.95
N LEU A 423 5.09 -0.75 -19.73
CA LEU A 423 5.07 0.61 -19.20
C LEU A 423 3.99 0.81 -18.14
N GLN A 424 2.77 0.33 -18.41
CA GLN A 424 1.67 0.42 -17.44
C GLN A 424 1.98 -0.39 -16.18
N GLY A 425 2.55 -1.60 -16.30
CA GLY A 425 2.98 -2.39 -15.14
C GLY A 425 4.01 -1.65 -14.28
N LYS A 426 4.99 -0.97 -14.88
CA LYS A 426 5.93 -0.11 -14.14
C LYS A 426 5.23 1.03 -13.40
N GLN A 427 4.27 1.71 -14.02
CA GLN A 427 3.54 2.78 -13.33
C GLN A 427 2.63 2.24 -12.24
N GLU A 428 1.94 1.13 -12.49
CA GLU A 428 1.07 0.45 -11.52
C GLU A 428 1.86 -0.07 -10.30
N GLU A 429 3.11 -0.52 -10.47
CA GLU A 429 4.01 -0.86 -9.36
C GLU A 429 4.16 0.29 -8.35
N ARG A 430 4.17 1.54 -8.85
CA ARG A 430 4.41 2.74 -8.03
C ARG A 430 3.14 3.36 -7.47
N LEU A 431 1.98 2.87 -7.88
CA LEU A 431 0.65 3.40 -7.55
C LEU A 431 -0.21 2.32 -6.88
N PRO A 432 0.15 1.89 -5.64
CA PRO A 432 -0.59 0.87 -4.92
C PRO A 432 -1.99 1.35 -4.52
N PHE A 433 -2.85 0.39 -4.18
CA PHE A 433 -4.16 0.70 -3.63
C PHE A 433 -4.01 1.31 -2.23
N PHE A 434 -4.74 2.40 -1.95
CA PHE A 434 -4.80 3.00 -0.63
C PHE A 434 -6.14 3.70 -0.46
N SER A 435 -6.87 3.43 0.62
CA SER A 435 -8.18 4.05 0.86
C SER A 435 -8.45 4.22 2.35
N PHE A 436 -9.27 5.22 2.67
CA PHE A 436 -9.69 5.54 4.03
C PHE A 436 -11.21 5.53 4.12
N VAL A 437 -11.74 4.93 5.18
CA VAL A 437 -13.12 5.05 5.62
C VAL A 437 -13.10 5.73 6.99
N PHE A 438 -13.73 6.90 7.08
CA PHE A 438 -13.86 7.64 8.33
C PHE A 438 -15.25 7.42 8.95
N PRO A 439 -15.34 7.25 10.28
CA PRO A 439 -16.62 7.25 10.98
C PRO A 439 -17.44 8.52 10.72
N GLU A 440 -18.78 8.41 10.70
CA GLU A 440 -19.65 9.58 10.56
C GLU A 440 -19.48 10.59 11.69
N SER A 441 -19.18 10.10 12.91
CA SER A 441 -18.82 10.93 14.06
C SER A 441 -17.51 11.71 13.82
N PHE A 442 -16.52 11.12 13.14
CA PHE A 442 -15.27 11.80 12.79
C PHE A 442 -15.55 12.96 11.84
N LYS A 443 -16.30 12.71 10.77
CA LYS A 443 -16.67 13.74 9.78
C LYS A 443 -17.41 14.92 10.40
N LYS A 444 -18.28 14.66 11.39
CA LYS A 444 -19.04 15.70 12.12
C LYS A 444 -18.18 16.48 13.12
N ARG A 445 -17.23 15.80 13.78
CA ARG A 445 -16.37 16.41 14.80
C ARG A 445 -15.22 17.21 14.19
N PHE A 446 -14.67 16.75 13.07
CA PHE A 446 -13.52 17.32 12.36
C PHE A 446 -13.85 17.63 10.90
N PRO A 447 -14.83 18.52 10.63
CA PRO A 447 -15.34 18.75 9.28
C PRO A 447 -14.30 19.42 8.37
N GLN A 448 -13.41 20.25 8.92
CA GLN A 448 -12.39 20.94 8.12
C GLN A 448 -11.27 19.98 7.70
N GLU A 449 -10.84 19.13 8.63
CA GLU A 449 -9.84 18.09 8.42
C GLU A 449 -10.32 17.06 7.40
N TYR A 450 -11.58 16.63 7.52
CA TYR A 450 -12.19 15.73 6.54
C TYR A 450 -12.34 16.39 5.16
N LYS A 451 -12.69 17.68 5.10
CA LYS A 451 -12.74 18.42 3.83
C LYS A 451 -11.36 18.52 3.17
N ASN A 452 -10.31 18.77 3.94
CA ASN A 452 -8.93 18.78 3.45
C ASN A 452 -8.55 17.39 2.91
N PHE A 453 -8.89 16.33 3.64
CA PHE A 453 -8.66 14.95 3.20
C PHE A 453 -9.29 14.66 1.83
N LEU A 454 -10.55 15.03 1.64
CA LEU A 454 -11.23 14.88 0.34
C LEU A 454 -10.55 15.71 -0.77
N ALA A 455 -10.10 16.93 -0.46
CA ALA A 455 -9.38 17.76 -1.42
C ALA A 455 -8.02 17.16 -1.83
N ASN A 456 -7.41 16.34 -0.97
CA ASN A 456 -6.13 15.68 -1.21
C ASN A 456 -6.22 14.35 -1.96
N GLU A 457 -7.42 13.86 -2.30
CA GLU A 457 -7.64 12.55 -2.95
C GLU A 457 -6.74 12.33 -4.19
N HIS A 458 -6.53 13.39 -4.97
CA HIS A 458 -5.75 13.37 -6.20
C HIS A 458 -4.32 13.94 -6.06
N HIS A 459 -3.92 14.35 -4.86
CA HIS A 459 -2.62 14.94 -4.61
C HIS A 459 -1.53 13.89 -4.40
N LEU A 460 -0.28 14.25 -4.71
CA LEU A 460 0.87 13.38 -4.48
C LEU A 460 1.05 13.14 -2.98
N THR A 461 0.85 11.89 -2.57
CA THR A 461 1.00 11.42 -1.18
C THR A 461 1.89 10.18 -1.13
N THR A 462 2.45 9.90 0.02
CA THR A 462 3.48 8.87 0.25
C THR A 462 3.27 8.16 1.59
N PRO A 463 3.97 7.04 1.86
CA PRO A 463 4.04 6.46 3.21
C PRO A 463 4.33 7.46 4.34
N PHE A 464 5.20 8.46 4.10
CA PHE A 464 5.51 9.50 5.09
C PHE A 464 4.29 10.35 5.45
N ASP A 465 3.46 10.67 4.45
CA ASP A 465 2.23 11.44 4.63
C ASP A 465 1.18 10.63 5.42
N ILE A 466 1.11 9.31 5.22
CA ILE A 466 0.27 8.42 6.01
C ILE A 466 0.73 8.40 7.47
N HIS A 467 2.04 8.31 7.72
CA HIS A 467 2.59 8.41 9.07
C HIS A 467 2.20 9.73 9.75
N ALA A 468 2.41 10.86 9.06
CA ALA A 468 2.02 12.19 9.56
C ALA A 468 0.51 12.29 9.80
N THR A 469 -0.30 11.64 8.98
CA THR A 469 -1.76 11.58 9.16
C THR A 469 -2.15 10.82 10.43
N LEU A 470 -1.52 9.69 10.72
CA LEU A 470 -1.75 8.93 11.95
C LEU A 470 -1.33 9.73 13.20
N LYS A 471 -0.22 10.46 13.12
CA LYS A 471 0.20 11.41 14.17
C LYS A 471 -0.80 12.55 14.35
N HIS A 472 -1.33 13.11 13.27
CA HIS A 472 -2.35 14.15 13.33
C HIS A 472 -3.66 13.61 13.92
N VAL A 473 -4.06 12.38 13.59
CA VAL A 473 -5.20 11.70 14.25
C VAL A 473 -4.99 11.60 15.77
N ILE A 474 -3.78 11.28 16.23
CA ILE A 474 -3.45 11.30 17.67
C ILE A 474 -3.64 12.71 18.24
N GLN A 475 -3.06 13.73 17.62
CA GLN A 475 -3.10 15.12 18.08
C GLN A 475 -4.53 15.65 18.23
N LEU A 476 -5.42 15.38 17.27
CA LEU A 476 -6.82 15.82 17.30
C LEU A 476 -7.61 15.26 18.49
N GLN A 477 -7.15 14.16 19.08
CA GLN A 477 -7.85 13.44 20.14
C GLN A 477 -7.27 13.70 21.53
N THR A 478 -6.04 14.20 21.61
CA THR A 478 -5.35 14.51 22.87
C THR A 478 -5.51 15.98 23.23
N ALA A 479 -5.88 16.28 24.48
CA ALA A 479 -5.67 17.63 25.01
C ALA A 479 -4.14 17.90 25.00
N VAL A 480 -3.75 19.02 24.41
CA VAL A 480 -2.40 19.38 23.91
C VAL A 480 -1.26 19.27 24.95
N ASP A 481 -1.54 19.05 26.24
CA ASP A 481 -0.53 19.10 27.30
C ASP A 481 0.24 17.80 27.57
N GLN A 482 -0.23 16.61 27.14
CA GLN A 482 0.44 15.34 27.48
C GLN A 482 1.61 14.97 26.56
N PHE A 483 1.59 15.48 25.33
CA PHE A 483 2.74 15.42 24.44
C PHE A 483 3.24 16.84 24.32
N GLY A 484 4.10 17.24 25.27
CA GLY A 484 4.72 18.56 25.25
C GLY A 484 5.16 18.85 23.84
N GLU A 485 4.52 19.86 23.24
CA GLU A 485 4.47 20.13 21.80
C GLU A 485 4.98 18.92 20.99
N ILE A 486 4.07 18.05 20.52
CA ILE A 486 4.38 17.33 19.26
C ILE A 486 4.53 18.46 18.25
N ASN A 487 5.76 18.96 18.23
CA ASN A 487 6.25 20.08 17.51
C ASN A 487 5.68 19.93 16.11
N ASP A 488 5.19 21.04 15.53
CA ASP A 488 4.82 21.14 14.12
C ASP A 488 5.66 20.12 13.33
N PRO A 489 5.10 19.30 12.43
CA PRO A 489 5.89 18.37 11.61
C PRO A 489 7.17 19.00 11.02
N LYS A 490 7.22 20.33 10.91
CA LYS A 490 8.39 21.15 10.54
C LYS A 490 9.49 21.28 11.62
N THR A 491 9.18 21.11 12.91
CA THR A 491 10.06 21.26 14.08
C THR A 491 10.29 19.97 14.90
N GLU A 492 9.84 18.79 14.44
CA GLU A 492 10.16 17.50 15.09
C GLU A 492 11.68 17.35 15.34
N THR A 493 12.10 17.38 16.61
CA THR A 493 13.43 16.94 17.01
C THR A 493 13.48 15.43 16.85
N SER A 494 14.27 14.96 15.89
CA SER A 494 14.44 13.53 15.62
C SER A 494 14.85 12.77 16.90
N PRO A 495 14.35 11.54 17.13
CA PRO A 495 14.79 10.73 18.25
C PRO A 495 16.32 10.60 18.29
N PRO A 496 16.94 10.46 19.48
CA PRO A 496 18.39 10.34 19.61
C PRO A 496 18.95 9.24 18.70
N GLY A 497 19.90 9.60 17.84
CA GLY A 497 20.56 8.68 16.90
C GLY A 497 19.97 8.67 15.49
N ILE A 498 18.82 9.30 15.24
CA ILE A 498 18.26 9.47 13.90
C ILE A 498 18.69 10.84 13.36
N ARG A 499 19.23 10.87 12.14
CA ARG A 499 19.64 12.11 11.45
C ARG A 499 18.85 12.26 10.17
N ILE A 500 18.00 13.28 10.12
CA ILE A 500 17.26 13.69 8.91
C ILE A 500 18.05 14.80 8.21
N SER A 501 18.21 14.69 6.90
CA SER A 501 18.83 15.74 6.09
C SER A 501 17.92 16.96 5.92
N GLU A 502 18.48 18.09 5.50
CA GLU A 502 17.69 19.27 5.12
C GLU A 502 16.69 18.97 3.99
N LEU A 503 17.03 18.10 3.03
CA LEU A 503 16.14 17.76 1.92
C LEU A 503 14.96 16.89 2.36
N ALA A 504 15.17 16.01 3.35
CA ALA A 504 14.12 15.18 3.90
C ALA A 504 13.20 15.93 4.88
N ARG A 505 13.59 17.12 5.36
CA ARG A 505 12.71 17.95 6.20
C ARG A 505 11.49 18.41 5.41
N GLY A 506 10.32 18.22 5.98
CA GLY A 506 9.05 18.60 5.35
C GLY A 506 8.55 17.62 4.28
N ARG A 507 9.21 16.45 4.10
CA ARG A 507 8.74 15.41 3.17
C ARG A 507 7.39 14.81 3.54
N ALA A 508 6.93 14.99 4.78
CA ALA A 508 5.69 14.45 5.31
C ALA A 508 4.68 15.57 5.57
N MET A 509 3.46 15.39 5.08
CA MET A 509 2.32 16.27 5.28
C MET A 509 1.11 15.42 5.66
N SER A 510 0.37 15.81 6.70
CA SER A 510 -0.87 15.10 7.04
C SER A 510 -1.91 15.29 5.93
N LEU A 511 -2.62 14.23 5.57
CA LEU A 511 -3.75 14.31 4.64
C LEU A 511 -4.96 15.04 5.24
N LEU A 512 -4.96 15.30 6.55
CA LEU A 512 -5.98 16.12 7.24
C LEU A 512 -5.71 17.64 7.10
N ASP A 513 -4.56 18.01 6.53
CA ASP A 513 -4.19 19.38 6.17
C ASP A 513 -4.15 19.55 4.64
N PRO A 514 -4.26 20.78 4.10
CA PRO A 514 -4.15 20.98 2.66
C PRO A 514 -2.75 20.60 2.14
N ILE A 515 -2.69 19.67 1.18
CA ILE A 515 -1.45 19.35 0.46
C ILE A 515 -1.38 20.24 -0.79
N PRO A 516 -0.22 20.86 -1.10
CA PRO A 516 -0.09 21.69 -2.29
C PRO A 516 -0.32 20.88 -3.57
N SER A 517 -1.16 21.39 -4.47
CA SER A 517 -1.41 20.77 -5.78
C SER A 517 -0.17 20.74 -6.68
N ASN A 518 0.76 21.68 -6.45
CA ASN A 518 2.05 21.77 -7.15
C ASN A 518 3.18 20.97 -6.50
N ARG A 519 2.89 20.10 -5.52
CA ARG A 519 3.90 19.27 -4.84
C ARG A 519 4.63 18.39 -5.87
N SER A 520 5.95 18.45 -5.84
CA SER A 520 6.82 17.65 -6.69
C SER A 520 7.26 16.35 -6.02
N CYS A 521 7.79 15.41 -6.81
CA CYS A 521 8.41 14.20 -6.26
C CYS A 521 9.63 14.52 -5.39
N ALA A 522 10.37 15.60 -5.69
CA ALA A 522 11.45 16.08 -4.84
C ALA A 522 10.94 16.54 -3.46
N ASP A 523 9.82 17.29 -3.42
CA ASP A 523 9.21 17.75 -2.16
C ASP A 523 8.68 16.58 -1.31
N ALA A 524 8.26 15.50 -1.96
CA ALA A 524 7.80 14.28 -1.31
C ALA A 524 8.95 13.28 -1.02
N TYR A 525 10.21 13.67 -1.26
CA TYR A 525 11.41 12.83 -1.05
C TYR A 525 11.36 11.49 -1.81
N ILE A 526 10.86 11.51 -3.04
CA ILE A 526 10.76 10.36 -3.94
C ILE A 526 11.88 10.44 -4.98
N GLU A 527 12.64 9.37 -5.15
CA GLU A 527 13.61 9.28 -6.25
C GLU A 527 12.90 9.24 -7.62
N PRO A 528 13.50 9.81 -8.68
CA PRO A 528 12.84 9.94 -9.99
C PRO A 528 12.45 8.59 -10.63
N HIS A 529 13.09 7.48 -10.23
CA HIS A 529 12.72 6.14 -10.72
C HIS A 529 11.56 5.49 -9.94
N TRP A 530 11.23 6.00 -8.75
CA TRP A 530 10.03 5.63 -7.97
C TRP A 530 8.85 6.57 -8.19
N CYS A 531 9.11 7.77 -8.73
CA CYS A 531 8.11 8.77 -9.06
C CYS A 531 7.26 8.37 -10.29
N ALA A 532 5.97 8.08 -10.11
CA ALA A 532 5.06 7.78 -11.22
C ALA A 532 4.60 9.03 -11.98
N CYS A 533 4.87 10.24 -11.45
CA CYS A 533 4.45 11.49 -12.07
C CYS A 533 5.05 11.67 -13.47
N LEU A 534 4.26 12.28 -14.34
CA LEU A 534 4.63 12.62 -15.71
C LEU A 534 5.09 14.08 -15.77
N ASN A 535 6.02 14.36 -16.69
CA ASN A 535 6.57 15.69 -16.93
C ASN A 535 6.23 16.18 -18.33
N TRP A 536 5.85 17.46 -18.44
CA TRP A 536 5.73 18.14 -19.72
C TRP A 536 7.11 18.53 -20.24
N LEU A 537 7.44 18.04 -21.43
CA LEU A 537 8.59 18.48 -22.20
C LEU A 537 8.14 19.45 -23.30
N PRO A 538 8.60 20.70 -23.29
CA PRO A 538 8.41 21.60 -24.42
C PRO A 538 9.12 21.07 -25.67
N LEU A 539 8.40 20.99 -26.78
CA LEU A 539 8.94 20.56 -28.06
C LEU A 539 9.27 21.76 -28.93
N GLN A 540 10.42 21.71 -29.58
CA GLN A 540 10.74 22.64 -30.66
C GLN A 540 9.96 22.22 -31.91
N LEU A 541 9.13 23.10 -32.47
CA LEU A 541 8.24 22.78 -33.59
C LEU A 541 9.00 22.37 -34.87
N ASN A 542 10.23 22.84 -35.01
CA ASN A 542 11.14 22.54 -36.11
C ASN A 542 12.08 21.35 -35.84
N ASP A 543 11.94 20.66 -34.71
CA ASP A 543 12.70 19.43 -34.46
C ASP A 543 12.16 18.30 -35.34
N SER A 544 12.96 17.94 -36.35
CA SER A 544 12.63 16.88 -37.34
C SER A 544 12.19 15.55 -36.72
N ARG A 545 12.58 15.25 -35.48
CA ARG A 545 12.16 14.04 -34.76
C ARG A 545 10.67 14.07 -34.39
N TYR A 546 10.10 15.25 -34.20
CA TYR A 546 8.74 15.44 -33.69
C TYR A 546 7.82 16.17 -34.69
N THR A 547 8.34 16.86 -35.71
CA THR A 547 7.53 17.64 -36.66
C THR A 547 6.39 16.82 -37.27
N GLY A 548 6.64 15.58 -37.71
CA GLY A 548 5.61 14.70 -38.25
C GLY A 548 4.54 14.29 -37.23
N ILE A 549 4.94 14.07 -35.97
CA ILE A 549 4.04 13.74 -34.87
C ILE A 549 3.17 14.94 -34.51
N ILE A 550 3.77 16.14 -34.40
CA ILE A 550 3.09 17.41 -34.10
C ILE A 550 2.02 17.69 -35.16
N LEU A 551 2.36 17.54 -36.44
CA LEU A 551 1.39 17.74 -37.53
C LEU A 551 0.25 16.72 -37.48
N LYS A 552 0.55 15.45 -37.22
CA LYS A 552 -0.49 14.40 -37.12
C LYS A 552 -1.40 14.62 -35.92
N ALA A 553 -0.85 15.10 -34.80
CA ALA A 553 -1.61 15.46 -33.61
C ALA A 553 -2.50 16.69 -33.88
N ALA A 554 -1.96 17.74 -34.50
CA ALA A 554 -2.74 18.91 -34.92
C ALA A 554 -3.88 18.52 -35.88
N GLN A 555 -3.62 17.61 -36.82
CA GLN A 555 -4.64 17.10 -37.74
C GLN A 555 -5.71 16.30 -37.03
N SER A 556 -5.35 15.49 -36.03
CA SER A 556 -6.31 14.77 -35.19
C SER A 556 -7.28 15.73 -34.48
N ILE A 557 -6.77 16.84 -33.95
CA ILE A 557 -7.59 17.88 -33.29
C ILE A 557 -8.59 18.49 -34.29
N VAL A 558 -8.11 18.93 -35.44
CA VAL A 558 -8.97 19.55 -36.47
C VAL A 558 -9.97 18.56 -37.05
N ASN A 559 -9.58 17.29 -37.23
CA ASN A 559 -10.47 16.23 -37.67
C ASN A 559 -11.59 15.98 -36.65
N ALA A 560 -11.28 15.95 -35.35
CA ALA A 560 -12.28 15.79 -34.29
C ALA A 560 -13.28 16.96 -34.27
N ILE A 561 -12.80 18.20 -34.44
CA ILE A 561 -13.65 19.39 -34.55
C ILE A 561 -14.55 19.31 -35.79
N ASN A 562 -13.98 18.97 -36.95
CA ASN A 562 -14.73 18.86 -38.19
C ASN A 562 -15.75 17.71 -38.15
N LEU A 563 -15.43 16.59 -37.50
CA LEU A 563 -16.37 15.49 -37.31
C LEU A 563 -17.55 15.93 -36.43
N ALA A 564 -17.29 16.68 -35.35
CA ALA A 564 -18.33 17.20 -34.46
C ALA A 564 -19.30 18.17 -35.14
N THR A 565 -18.85 18.91 -36.16
CA THR A 565 -19.66 19.90 -36.89
C THR A 565 -20.21 19.36 -38.22
N VAL A 566 -20.12 18.04 -38.47
CA VAL A 566 -20.51 17.44 -39.76
C VAL A 566 -22.00 17.59 -40.05
N GLU A 567 -22.87 17.42 -39.05
CA GLU A 567 -24.33 17.59 -39.20
C GLU A 567 -24.72 19.06 -39.47
N GLN A 568 -23.88 19.99 -39.03
CA GLN A 568 -24.08 21.43 -39.24
C GLN A 568 -23.30 21.96 -40.45
N ARG A 569 -22.86 21.10 -41.39
CA ARG A 569 -21.94 21.51 -42.48
C ARG A 569 -22.49 22.57 -43.42
N GLN A 570 -23.81 22.71 -43.51
CA GLN A 570 -24.49 23.79 -44.24
C GLN A 570 -24.27 25.17 -43.60
N TYR A 571 -24.01 25.21 -42.30
CA TYR A 571 -23.76 26.44 -41.53
C TYR A 571 -22.29 26.60 -41.15
N CYS A 572 -21.62 25.54 -40.71
CA CYS A 572 -20.24 25.57 -40.26
C CYS A 572 -19.28 25.23 -41.41
N ALA A 573 -18.31 26.10 -41.64
CA ALA A 573 -17.20 25.84 -42.55
C ALA A 573 -16.25 24.78 -41.96
N PRO A 574 -15.67 23.90 -42.79
CA PRO A 574 -14.58 23.05 -42.34
C PRO A 574 -13.41 23.92 -41.86
N LEU A 575 -12.82 23.53 -40.73
CA LEU A 575 -11.60 24.15 -40.24
C LEU A 575 -10.37 23.45 -40.81
N GLU A 576 -9.34 24.22 -41.07
CA GLU A 576 -8.01 23.79 -41.51
C GLU A 576 -6.95 24.30 -40.55
N ILE A 577 -5.83 23.60 -40.44
CA ILE A 577 -4.70 24.04 -39.61
C ILE A 577 -4.06 25.25 -40.27
N HIS A 578 -3.98 26.37 -39.54
CA HIS A 578 -3.19 27.53 -39.96
C HIS A 578 -1.75 27.44 -39.45
N ARG A 579 -1.59 27.26 -38.14
CA ARG A 579 -0.28 27.11 -37.48
C ARG A 579 -0.42 26.43 -36.13
N VAL A 580 0.68 25.86 -35.65
CA VAL A 580 0.83 25.39 -34.27
C VAL A 580 1.70 26.41 -33.54
N ASN A 581 1.25 26.92 -32.40
CA ASN A 581 2.00 27.91 -31.62
C ASN A 581 3.03 27.23 -30.69
N TRP A 582 2.62 26.15 -30.03
CA TRP A 582 3.48 25.34 -29.17
C TRP A 582 2.98 23.90 -29.09
N ALA A 583 3.88 22.99 -28.74
CA ALA A 583 3.58 21.59 -28.48
C ALA A 583 4.38 21.11 -27.26
N LEU A 584 3.72 20.32 -26.41
CA LEU A 584 4.29 19.67 -25.24
C LEU A 584 4.12 18.16 -25.36
N ARG A 585 5.09 17.39 -24.87
CA ARG A 585 5.01 15.94 -24.72
C ARG A 585 4.96 15.59 -23.24
N LEU A 586 3.93 14.87 -22.82
CA LEU A 586 3.81 14.34 -21.47
C LEU A 586 4.46 12.97 -21.43
N GLN A 587 5.52 12.81 -20.64
CA GLN A 587 6.24 11.55 -20.54
C GLN A 587 6.59 11.19 -19.09
N PRO A 588 6.75 9.89 -18.79
CA PRO A 588 7.31 9.46 -17.51
C PRO A 588 8.74 9.97 -17.32
N HIS A 589 9.21 9.96 -16.07
CA HIS A 589 10.62 10.15 -15.76
C HIS A 589 11.47 9.16 -16.56
N LYS A 590 12.58 9.64 -17.14
CA LYS A 590 13.51 8.80 -17.90
C LYS A 590 14.07 7.70 -17.00
N GLU A 591 14.31 8.03 -15.74
CA GLU A 591 14.79 7.16 -14.70
C GLU A 591 13.81 6.01 -14.43
N LEU A 592 12.49 6.25 -14.40
CA LEU A 592 11.48 5.19 -14.29
C LEU A 592 11.57 4.20 -15.46
N LEU A 593 11.76 4.71 -16.69
CA LEU A 593 11.93 3.87 -17.88
C LEU A 593 13.24 3.07 -17.84
N GLN A 594 14.30 3.67 -17.28
CA GLN A 594 15.64 3.11 -17.18
C GLN A 594 15.84 2.15 -16.00
N PHE A 595 14.98 2.21 -14.98
CA PHE A 595 15.07 1.30 -13.85
C PHE A 595 14.82 -0.14 -14.28
N ARG A 596 15.78 -1.02 -13.99
CA ARG A 596 15.70 -2.46 -14.26
C ARG A 596 15.37 -3.23 -12.99
N THR A 597 16.23 -3.09 -11.99
CA THR A 597 16.16 -3.75 -10.68
C THR A 597 17.04 -2.97 -9.70
N ASN A 598 17.21 -3.47 -8.48
CA ASN A 598 18.16 -2.90 -7.55
C ASN A 598 19.59 -3.31 -7.93
N SER A 599 20.53 -2.38 -7.78
CA SER A 599 21.95 -2.65 -7.97
C SER A 599 22.64 -3.16 -6.71
N ASP A 600 22.10 -2.86 -5.52
CA ASP A 600 22.60 -3.36 -4.24
C ASP A 600 21.66 -4.40 -3.59
N ARG A 601 22.23 -5.22 -2.72
CA ARG A 601 21.55 -6.38 -2.11
C ARG A 601 20.32 -6.04 -1.28
N ASP A 602 20.22 -4.83 -0.72
CA ASP A 602 19.10 -4.44 0.14
C ASP A 602 18.04 -3.58 -0.56
N GLY A 603 18.29 -3.17 -1.80
CA GLY A 603 17.34 -2.39 -2.59
C GLY A 603 17.29 -0.91 -2.24
N PHE A 604 18.43 -0.30 -1.96
CA PHE A 604 18.54 1.15 -1.76
C PHE A 604 19.05 1.87 -3.02
N LEU A 605 19.83 1.19 -3.85
CA LEU A 605 20.43 1.76 -5.05
C LEU A 605 19.86 1.07 -6.29
N ALA A 606 19.64 1.86 -7.34
CA ALA A 606 19.01 1.41 -8.56
C ALA A 606 20.03 0.96 -9.63
N ASP A 607 19.66 -0.05 -10.42
CA ASP A 607 20.25 -0.34 -11.73
C ASP A 607 19.44 0.38 -12.81
N MET A 608 20.06 1.38 -13.45
CA MET A 608 19.46 2.25 -14.46
C MET A 608 19.77 1.83 -15.91
N THR A 609 20.11 0.55 -16.13
CA THR A 609 20.44 0.00 -17.46
C THR A 609 19.23 -0.56 -18.23
N GLY A 610 18.04 -0.48 -17.64
CA GLY A 610 16.79 -0.93 -18.24
C GLY A 610 16.40 -0.14 -19.50
N GLN A 611 15.64 -0.80 -20.36
CA GLN A 611 15.05 -0.20 -21.55
C GLN A 611 13.59 -0.61 -21.64
N THR A 612 12.69 0.30 -21.24
CA THR A 612 11.25 0.06 -21.36
C THR A 612 10.72 0.67 -22.65
N LEU A 613 10.05 -0.16 -23.45
CA LEU A 613 9.38 0.28 -24.66
C LEU A 613 8.17 1.14 -24.28
N VAL A 614 8.18 2.39 -24.74
CA VAL A 614 7.00 3.27 -24.72
C VAL A 614 6.18 2.97 -25.96
N ARG A 615 4.89 2.70 -25.78
CA ARG A 615 3.96 2.35 -26.89
C ARG A 615 2.99 3.47 -27.22
N ASP A 616 2.60 4.25 -26.21
CA ASP A 616 1.70 5.37 -26.36
C ASP A 616 2.28 6.59 -25.64
N GLU A 617 2.01 7.75 -26.20
CA GLU A 617 2.46 9.05 -25.71
C GLU A 617 1.30 10.02 -25.68
N MET A 618 1.36 11.00 -24.79
CA MET A 618 0.38 12.07 -24.74
C MET A 618 1.04 13.38 -25.10
N TYR A 619 0.38 14.13 -26.00
CA TYR A 619 0.81 15.44 -26.45
C TYR A 619 -0.24 16.48 -26.09
N GLN A 620 0.20 17.72 -25.86
CA GLN A 620 -0.69 18.87 -25.77
C GLN A 620 -0.23 19.92 -26.77
N LEU A 621 -1.16 20.48 -27.53
CA LEU A 621 -0.86 21.45 -28.57
C LEU A 621 -1.79 22.66 -28.47
N GLN A 622 -1.25 23.83 -28.82
CA GLN A 622 -2.06 24.98 -29.17
C GLN A 622 -2.05 25.19 -30.68
N VAL A 623 -3.21 25.00 -31.31
CA VAL A 623 -3.42 25.04 -32.75
C VAL A 623 -4.28 26.24 -33.11
N VAL A 624 -3.84 27.00 -34.10
CA VAL A 624 -4.63 28.05 -34.75
C VAL A 624 -5.26 27.46 -36.01
N THR A 625 -6.58 27.62 -36.18
CA THR A 625 -7.31 27.15 -37.35
C THR A 625 -7.76 28.30 -38.25
N MET A 626 -8.02 28.01 -39.52
CA MET A 626 -8.75 28.89 -40.44
C MET A 626 -9.99 28.16 -40.99
N PRO A 627 -11.06 28.88 -41.38
CA PRO A 627 -11.24 30.33 -41.23
C PRO A 627 -11.44 30.77 -39.76
N GLY A 628 -11.30 32.08 -39.52
CA GLY A 628 -11.62 32.71 -38.23
C GLY A 628 -10.51 32.71 -37.16
N GLU A 629 -9.30 32.27 -37.47
CA GLU A 629 -8.14 32.26 -36.54
C GLU A 629 -8.47 31.64 -35.18
N GLY A 630 -9.01 30.43 -35.25
CA GLY A 630 -9.48 29.75 -34.07
C GLY A 630 -8.37 29.22 -33.20
N LEU A 631 -8.26 29.68 -31.94
CA LEU A 631 -7.19 29.24 -31.04
C LEU A 631 -7.69 28.10 -30.15
N PHE A 632 -7.21 26.89 -30.40
CA PHE A 632 -7.59 25.69 -29.67
C PHE A 632 -6.41 25.11 -28.91
N GLU A 633 -6.67 24.63 -27.70
CA GLU A 633 -5.75 23.81 -26.92
C GLU A 633 -6.37 22.43 -26.74
N ALA A 634 -5.59 21.37 -27.00
CA ALA A 634 -6.10 20.02 -26.86
C ALA A 634 -5.03 19.01 -26.47
N SER A 635 -5.47 17.96 -25.76
CA SER A 635 -4.66 16.77 -25.48
C SER A 635 -4.88 15.70 -26.56
N VAL A 636 -3.81 15.04 -26.97
CA VAL A 636 -3.81 14.05 -28.04
C VAL A 636 -3.05 12.81 -27.59
N ALA A 637 -3.70 11.65 -27.67
CA ALA A 637 -3.04 10.36 -27.53
C ALA A 637 -2.38 9.98 -28.85
N TYR A 638 -1.13 9.54 -28.81
CA TYR A 638 -0.37 9.13 -29.98
C TYR A 638 0.19 7.72 -29.76
N SER A 639 -0.18 6.78 -30.63
CA SER A 639 0.35 5.43 -30.59
C SER A 639 1.60 5.31 -31.46
N LEU A 640 2.70 4.86 -30.87
CA LEU A 640 3.97 4.61 -31.55
C LEU A 640 3.96 3.30 -32.35
N HIS A 641 2.96 2.44 -32.17
CA HIS A 641 2.82 1.18 -32.91
C HIS A 641 2.09 1.38 -34.24
N THR A 642 0.92 2.00 -34.21
CA THR A 642 0.09 2.28 -35.39
C THR A 642 0.39 3.64 -36.03
N PHE A 643 1.22 4.45 -35.37
CA PHE A 643 1.50 5.84 -35.69
C PHE A 643 0.22 6.70 -35.74
N SER A 644 -0.86 6.30 -35.09
CA SER A 644 -2.14 7.02 -35.10
C SER A 644 -2.22 8.05 -33.98
N ALA A 645 -2.78 9.22 -34.29
CA ALA A 645 -3.15 10.23 -33.31
C ALA A 645 -4.67 10.17 -33.05
N THR A 646 -5.09 10.32 -31.81
CA THR A 646 -6.50 10.31 -31.41
C THR A 646 -6.77 11.45 -30.44
N THR A 647 -7.81 12.23 -30.74
CA THR A 647 -8.26 13.37 -29.93
C THR A 647 -9.73 13.16 -29.57
N LYS A 648 -10.08 13.28 -28.29
CA LYS A 648 -11.47 13.31 -27.87
C LYS A 648 -11.98 14.74 -27.94
N LEU A 649 -13.21 14.94 -28.43
CA LEU A 649 -13.82 16.27 -28.52
C LEU A 649 -13.91 16.98 -27.15
N THR A 650 -14.07 16.21 -26.07
CA THR A 650 -14.09 16.70 -24.68
C THR A 650 -12.77 17.33 -24.25
N ASP A 651 -11.67 16.93 -24.88
CA ASP A 651 -10.31 17.35 -24.53
C ASP A 651 -9.87 18.57 -25.35
N ILE A 652 -10.79 19.16 -26.12
CA ILE A 652 -10.56 20.35 -26.97
C ILE A 652 -11.20 21.58 -26.33
N SER A 653 -10.34 22.55 -26.01
CA SER A 653 -10.72 23.85 -25.45
C SER A 653 -10.50 24.94 -26.49
N ARG A 654 -11.51 25.79 -26.69
CA ARG A 654 -11.39 27.02 -27.47
C ARG A 654 -10.96 28.14 -26.53
N VAL A 655 -9.75 28.66 -26.68
CA VAL A 655 -9.13 29.58 -25.70
C VAL A 655 -9.17 31.05 -26.11
N ASN A 656 -9.58 31.39 -27.33
CA ASN A 656 -9.96 32.76 -27.72
C ASN A 656 -11.47 32.89 -27.95
N LYS A 657 -12.01 34.10 -27.74
CA LYS A 657 -13.43 34.42 -27.93
C LYS A 657 -13.85 34.15 -29.39
N TYR A 658 -14.85 33.30 -29.61
CA TYR A 658 -15.41 33.03 -30.94
C TYR A 658 -16.26 34.21 -31.45
N GLY A 659 -16.95 34.94 -30.56
CA GLY A 659 -17.74 36.11 -30.96
C GLY A 659 -18.74 35.78 -32.07
N ASN A 660 -18.87 36.64 -33.07
CA ASN A 660 -19.86 36.43 -34.15
C ASN A 660 -19.53 35.26 -35.10
N GLN A 661 -18.40 34.57 -34.92
CA GLN A 661 -17.99 33.45 -35.78
C GLN A 661 -18.97 32.27 -35.75
N ALA A 662 -19.74 32.07 -34.68
CA ALA A 662 -20.68 30.95 -34.56
C ALA A 662 -22.16 31.36 -34.58
N ARG A 663 -22.47 32.60 -35.00
CA ARG A 663 -23.83 33.19 -34.96
C ARG A 663 -24.94 32.31 -35.58
N CYS A 664 -24.60 31.59 -36.65
CA CYS A 664 -25.49 30.74 -37.44
C CYS A 664 -26.01 29.53 -36.66
N ILE A 665 -25.32 29.10 -35.59
CA ILE A 665 -25.72 27.95 -34.77
C ILE A 665 -26.04 28.32 -33.32
N TYR A 666 -26.05 29.61 -32.96
CA TYR A 666 -26.23 30.03 -31.58
C TYR A 666 -27.47 29.43 -30.92
N ASP A 667 -28.62 29.54 -31.57
CA ASP A 667 -29.88 29.02 -31.03
C ASP A 667 -30.17 27.57 -31.46
N ARG A 668 -29.42 27.05 -32.45
CA ARG A 668 -29.65 25.73 -33.05
C ARG A 668 -28.87 24.63 -32.33
N ASP A 669 -27.59 24.90 -32.05
CA ASP A 669 -26.67 23.92 -31.48
C ASP A 669 -25.66 24.62 -30.55
N PRO A 670 -26.11 25.02 -29.33
CA PRO A 670 -25.30 25.81 -28.40
C PRO A 670 -23.97 25.15 -28.02
N GLU A 671 -23.95 23.82 -27.96
CA GLU A 671 -22.78 23.03 -27.54
C GLU A 671 -21.65 23.06 -28.58
N LEU A 672 -22.00 23.25 -29.86
CA LEU A 672 -21.02 23.33 -30.96
C LEU A 672 -20.48 24.74 -31.22
N ARG A 673 -20.95 25.78 -30.50
CA ARG A 673 -20.56 27.19 -30.73
C ARG A 673 -19.05 27.41 -30.75
N LYS A 674 -18.30 26.74 -29.87
CA LYS A 674 -16.84 26.88 -29.81
C LYS A 674 -16.09 26.29 -31.01
N TYR A 675 -16.75 25.45 -31.79
CA TYR A 675 -16.17 24.68 -32.90
C TYR A 675 -16.59 25.17 -34.28
N CYS A 676 -17.66 25.97 -34.36
CA CYS A 676 -18.22 26.41 -35.63
C CYS A 676 -17.65 27.76 -36.07
N TYR A 677 -17.28 27.85 -37.34
CA TYR A 677 -17.16 29.11 -38.06
C TYR A 677 -18.26 29.17 -39.11
N CYS A 678 -19.10 30.20 -39.09
CA CYS A 678 -20.22 30.33 -40.00
C CYS A 678 -19.76 30.58 -41.43
N ARG A 679 -20.33 29.82 -42.36
CA ARG A 679 -20.28 30.10 -43.79
C ARG A 679 -20.98 31.42 -44.06
N ASP A 680 -20.39 32.21 -44.96
CA ASP A 680 -20.96 33.47 -45.43
C ASP A 680 -22.27 33.27 -46.18
#